data_AF-A0A1N6MVA6-F1
#
_entry.id   AF-A0A1N6MVA6-F1
#
_cell.length_a   1.000
_cell.length_b   1.000
_cell.length_c   1.000
_cell.angle_alpha   90.00
_cell.angle_beta   90.00
_cell.angle_gamma   90.00
#
_symmetry.space_group_name_H-M   'P 1'
#
loop_
_entity.id
_entity.type
_entity.pdbx_description
1 polymer ?
#
loop_
_entity_poly.entity_id
_entity_poly.type
_entity_poly.pdbx_seq_one_letter_code
_entity_poly.pdbx_strand_id
1 'polypeptide(L)'
;MKEKKFKLSPSGRLAASMAIIILFSSSGFSNGIVSGGDAAHRPDVTQSESGADVVNIVAPSESGLSHNQYNDFNVSEKGAVFNNSIDGGKSQLAGELPGNSNLHGNSANIILNEVVSRNPSLLLGKQEVFGMAADYVLANPNGITCDGCGFINTNQLSLVVGNPLVEKGTLQGFNTFDNTNSLKIGVGGLIHDSIINLFSPKIDSRGKISTSQDINIITGQNKISADGRVLDSKQVGAGLLDSYYLGSMQAGRIRLLSTAKGNGVNVLGNMTADDNINIESKGGLNLEGANLRGGDLELKGENISSKGALDEVSSKDEKSEGNFFSGSRTGSGKKSQIIHRTRLEGGNITLNASKSNKIKGTDIYGKDINITGDNIDIGGQQVNQHSENYQEQWKFLWKNSKKNTYDKTEQEGNDIRADNNINLTSTGEDISIHGSQVDAGNNLSLSSKRNVIIDGLIENEKIDDQKYNRLESASLDTGLKEKGHSTQKQVRSELNAGNDLGIEANGDIKISGSKAHAGNNLDIKADKKTQIISQSFGDKSTDSDNRTYWGGIAGGKNKNNYIEDKKNQSSDITADGHVLLVGSDGINITGSNIEADKGAYFQSDNGDLVINNAVSYHKKVIDERNGTVLNITKDSNKEKEKKKKQNKVRLSLMRI
;
A
#
# COMPACT_ATOMS: atom_id res chain seq x y z
N MET A 1 43.90 -1.58 5.27
CA MET A 1 42.46 -1.89 5.07
C MET A 1 41.66 -0.93 5.93
N LYS A 2 40.92 0.02 5.33
CA LYS A 2 40.14 1.03 6.07
C LYS A 2 38.71 0.51 6.27
N GLU A 3 38.25 0.46 7.52
CA GLU A 3 36.87 0.08 7.88
C GLU A 3 35.84 0.99 7.20
N LYS A 4 34.95 0.41 6.40
CA LYS A 4 33.75 1.09 5.90
C LYS A 4 32.71 1.14 7.02
N LYS A 5 32.62 2.26 7.75
CA LYS A 5 31.54 2.48 8.73
C LYS A 5 30.26 2.89 7.99
N PHE A 6 29.39 1.93 7.73
CA PHE A 6 28.01 2.19 7.30
C PHE A 6 27.25 2.88 8.45
N LYS A 7 26.76 4.11 8.21
CA LYS A 7 25.82 4.78 9.12
C LYS A 7 24.42 4.58 8.58
N LEU A 8 23.65 3.73 9.26
CA LEU A 8 22.22 3.56 9.00
C LEU A 8 21.46 4.87 9.26
N SER A 9 20.41 5.11 8.46
CA SER A 9 19.43 6.21 8.65
C SER A 9 18.69 6.06 9.99
N PRO A 10 17.97 7.08 10.52
CA PRO A 10 17.19 6.93 11.75
C PRO A 10 16.21 5.76 11.72
N SER A 11 15.54 5.53 10.58
CA SER A 11 14.68 4.37 10.31
C SER A 11 15.48 3.07 10.16
N GLY A 12 16.64 3.10 9.49
CA GLY A 12 17.55 1.95 9.40
C GLY A 12 18.22 1.58 10.74
N ARG A 13 18.42 2.56 11.63
CA ARG A 13 18.87 2.35 13.01
C ARG A 13 17.78 1.75 13.85
N LEU A 14 16.52 2.15 13.65
CA LEU A 14 15.36 1.55 14.31
C LEU A 14 15.15 0.11 13.83
N ALA A 15 15.27 -0.16 12.52
CA ALA A 15 15.17 -1.51 11.96
C ALA A 15 16.34 -2.40 12.40
N ALA A 16 17.58 -1.89 12.40
CA ALA A 16 18.74 -2.64 12.89
C ALA A 16 18.76 -2.77 14.42
N SER A 17 18.27 -1.78 15.16
CA SER A 17 18.14 -1.88 16.62
C SER A 17 16.97 -2.78 17.01
N MET A 18 15.87 -2.83 16.25
CA MET A 18 14.83 -3.84 16.41
C MET A 18 15.37 -5.23 16.06
N ALA A 19 16.14 -5.39 14.99
CA ALA A 19 16.78 -6.67 14.66
C ALA A 19 17.81 -7.13 15.72
N ILE A 20 18.58 -6.21 16.31
CA ILE A 20 19.57 -6.51 17.35
C ILE A 20 18.92 -6.69 18.74
N ILE A 21 17.83 -5.99 19.06
CA ILE A 21 17.07 -6.18 20.31
C ILE A 21 16.22 -7.46 20.25
N ILE A 22 15.79 -7.90 19.06
CA ILE A 22 15.16 -9.22 18.87
C ILE A 22 16.17 -10.36 19.06
N LEU A 23 17.46 -10.14 18.80
CA LEU A 23 18.52 -11.15 19.03
C LEU A 23 18.95 -11.34 20.49
N PHE A 24 18.49 -10.49 21.43
CA PHE A 24 18.80 -10.61 22.86
C PHE A 24 17.55 -10.56 23.74
N SER A 25 16.43 -11.11 23.24
CA SER A 25 15.36 -11.55 24.14
C SER A 25 15.85 -12.82 24.80
N SER A 26 16.12 -12.75 26.11
CA SER A 26 16.44 -13.89 26.96
C SER A 26 15.60 -15.11 26.56
N SER A 27 16.26 -16.20 26.19
CA SER A 27 15.71 -17.55 26.19
C SER A 27 15.31 -17.89 27.63
N GLY A 28 14.17 -17.34 28.07
CA GLY A 28 13.42 -17.95 29.15
C GLY A 28 13.04 -19.32 28.63
N PHE A 29 13.57 -20.36 29.26
CA PHE A 29 13.11 -21.73 29.04
C PHE A 29 11.60 -21.70 29.28
N SER A 30 10.81 -21.73 28.20
CA SER A 30 9.40 -22.01 28.34
C SER A 30 9.33 -23.46 28.80
N ASN A 31 8.66 -23.73 29.91
CA ASN A 31 8.29 -25.10 30.25
C ASN A 31 7.55 -25.70 29.03
N GLY A 32 7.76 -26.99 28.75
CA GLY A 32 7.07 -27.70 27.66
C GLY A 32 5.56 -27.78 27.90
N ILE A 33 4.94 -28.92 27.62
CA ILE A 33 3.53 -29.11 27.95
C ILE A 33 3.40 -29.48 29.44
N VAL A 34 2.65 -28.68 30.22
CA VAL A 34 2.38 -28.93 31.64
C VAL A 34 0.87 -29.00 31.86
N SER A 35 0.39 -30.20 32.19
CA SER A 35 -1.02 -30.45 32.49
C SER A 35 -1.54 -29.55 33.63
N GLY A 36 -2.77 -29.07 33.51
CA GLY A 36 -3.44 -28.20 34.48
C GLY A 36 -4.88 -28.66 34.74
N GLY A 37 -5.72 -27.74 35.22
CA GLY A 37 -7.15 -28.00 35.39
C GLY A 37 -7.53 -28.98 36.51
N ASP A 38 -8.81 -29.35 36.52
CA ASP A 38 -9.35 -30.38 37.43
C ASP A 38 -8.94 -31.80 36.98
N ALA A 39 -9.24 -32.82 37.79
CA ALA A 39 -8.84 -34.19 37.50
C ALA A 39 -9.51 -34.79 36.24
N ALA A 40 -10.69 -34.30 35.83
CA ALA A 40 -11.40 -34.80 34.66
C ALA A 40 -10.81 -34.26 33.35
N HIS A 41 -10.18 -33.09 33.40
CA HIS A 41 -9.61 -32.41 32.23
C HIS A 41 -8.07 -32.41 32.22
N ARG A 42 -7.41 -33.15 33.12
CA ARG A 42 -5.96 -33.19 33.23
C ARG A 42 -5.37 -34.36 32.43
N PRO A 43 -4.76 -34.14 31.26
CA PRO A 43 -4.11 -35.22 30.52
C PRO A 43 -2.79 -35.65 31.16
N ASP A 44 -2.37 -36.87 30.87
CA ASP A 44 -1.02 -37.34 31.22
C ASP A 44 -0.03 -36.87 30.14
N VAL A 45 1.05 -36.23 30.58
CA VAL A 45 2.11 -35.73 29.68
C VAL A 45 3.40 -36.45 30.02
N THR A 46 3.98 -37.08 29.01
CA THR A 46 5.28 -37.77 29.09
C THR A 46 6.18 -37.30 27.96
N GLN A 47 7.46 -37.67 27.98
CA GLN A 47 8.37 -37.37 26.88
C GLN A 47 8.83 -38.68 26.24
N SER A 48 8.77 -38.73 24.91
CA SER A 48 9.26 -39.88 24.14
C SER A 48 10.80 -39.86 24.03
N GLU A 49 11.38 -40.99 23.59
CA GLU A 49 12.83 -41.09 23.33
C GLU A 49 13.33 -40.09 22.28
N SER A 50 12.45 -39.68 21.35
CA SER A 50 12.75 -38.67 20.33
C SER A 50 12.88 -37.23 20.89
N GLY A 51 12.44 -37.03 22.14
CA GLY A 51 12.32 -35.73 22.79
C GLY A 51 10.98 -35.02 22.55
N ALA A 52 10.09 -35.58 21.73
CA ALA A 52 8.73 -35.07 21.55
C ALA A 52 7.86 -35.36 22.78
N ASP A 53 7.05 -34.38 23.19
CA ASP A 53 6.08 -34.55 24.27
C ASP A 53 4.93 -35.45 23.80
N VAL A 54 4.48 -36.39 24.62
CA VAL A 54 3.36 -37.30 24.35
C VAL A 54 2.27 -37.03 25.38
N VAL A 55 1.14 -36.56 24.88
CA VAL A 55 -0.07 -36.23 25.63
C VAL A 55 -1.07 -37.36 25.45
N ASN A 56 -1.29 -38.15 26.50
CA ASN A 56 -2.44 -39.04 26.56
C ASN A 56 -3.66 -38.21 26.93
N ILE A 57 -4.43 -37.83 25.90
CA ILE A 57 -5.63 -37.00 26.05
C ILE A 57 -6.63 -37.66 26.99
N VAL A 58 -7.45 -36.86 27.68
CA VAL A 58 -8.49 -37.36 28.57
C VAL A 58 -9.61 -38.04 27.80
N ALA A 59 -10.40 -38.86 28.50
CA ALA A 59 -11.55 -39.56 27.94
C ALA A 59 -12.50 -38.56 27.21
N PRO A 60 -12.93 -38.84 25.97
CA PRO A 60 -13.88 -37.97 25.29
C PRO A 60 -15.27 -38.02 25.95
N SER A 61 -15.99 -36.91 25.87
CA SER A 61 -17.40 -36.81 26.25
C SER A 61 -18.30 -37.64 25.32
N GLU A 62 -19.60 -37.74 25.64
CA GLU A 62 -20.59 -38.37 24.76
C GLU A 62 -20.68 -37.71 23.37
N SER A 63 -20.31 -36.42 23.25
CA SER A 63 -20.24 -35.73 21.96
C SER A 63 -18.91 -35.95 21.22
N GLY A 64 -18.00 -36.74 21.77
CA GLY A 64 -16.66 -36.99 21.22
C GLY A 64 -15.63 -35.89 21.49
N LEU A 65 -15.87 -34.98 22.45
CA LEU A 65 -14.93 -33.92 22.82
C LEU A 65 -13.98 -34.42 23.92
N SER A 66 -12.69 -34.49 23.64
CA SER A 66 -11.66 -34.59 24.67
C SER A 66 -11.20 -33.18 25.05
N HIS A 67 -11.52 -32.75 26.28
CA HIS A 67 -11.22 -31.42 26.79
C HIS A 67 -10.04 -31.48 27.77
N ASN A 68 -8.89 -31.02 27.30
CA ASN A 68 -7.61 -31.11 27.99
C ASN A 68 -7.20 -29.71 28.47
N GLN A 69 -6.87 -29.58 29.75
CA GLN A 69 -6.50 -28.32 30.39
C GLN A 69 -5.02 -28.30 30.78
N TYR A 70 -4.39 -27.14 30.61
CA TYR A 70 -2.95 -26.93 30.76
C TYR A 70 -2.61 -25.69 31.58
N ASN A 71 -1.54 -25.79 32.36
CA ASN A 71 -0.90 -24.61 32.97
C ASN A 71 0.12 -23.99 32.01
N ASP A 72 0.85 -24.81 31.27
CA ASP A 72 1.76 -24.37 30.21
C ASP A 72 1.52 -25.23 28.97
N PHE A 73 1.49 -24.62 27.81
CA PHE A 73 1.35 -25.33 26.54
C PHE A 73 2.32 -24.72 25.55
N ASN A 74 3.49 -25.32 25.44
CA ASN A 74 4.53 -24.91 24.51
C ASN A 74 5.06 -26.15 23.79
N VAL A 75 5.27 -26.03 22.49
CA VAL A 75 5.78 -27.12 21.64
C VAL A 75 7.17 -26.74 21.16
N SER A 76 8.17 -27.53 21.55
CA SER A 76 9.54 -27.35 21.08
C SER A 76 9.70 -27.81 19.62
N GLU A 77 10.87 -27.57 19.02
CA GLU A 77 11.19 -28.07 17.67
C GLU A 77 11.10 -29.61 17.55
N LYS A 78 11.16 -30.35 18.67
CA LYS A 78 10.97 -31.81 18.69
C LYS A 78 9.52 -32.22 18.46
N GLY A 79 8.57 -31.30 18.64
CA GLY A 79 7.15 -31.53 18.42
C GLY A 79 6.41 -32.13 19.62
N ALA A 80 5.13 -32.38 19.42
CA ALA A 80 4.23 -32.99 20.40
C ALA A 80 3.26 -33.96 19.73
N VAL A 81 2.85 -35.00 20.45
CA VAL A 81 1.95 -36.06 19.99
C VAL A 81 0.75 -36.15 20.93
N PHE A 82 -0.45 -36.06 20.36
CA PHE A 82 -1.73 -36.25 21.05
C PHE A 82 -2.21 -37.66 20.77
N ASN A 83 -2.13 -38.53 21.78
CA ASN A 83 -2.43 -39.95 21.63
C ASN A 83 -3.95 -40.18 21.65
N ASN A 84 -4.54 -40.23 20.46
CA ASN A 84 -5.92 -40.58 20.18
C ASN A 84 -6.05 -42.02 19.63
N SER A 85 -5.09 -42.90 19.95
CA SER A 85 -5.05 -44.28 19.48
C SER A 85 -5.60 -45.24 20.53
N ILE A 86 -6.49 -46.16 20.13
CA ILE A 86 -7.01 -47.22 21.01
C ILE A 86 -6.03 -48.39 21.10
N ASP A 87 -5.45 -48.79 19.96
CA ASP A 87 -4.65 -50.01 19.85
C ASP A 87 -3.12 -49.78 19.93
N GLY A 88 -2.68 -48.51 19.89
CA GLY A 88 -1.26 -48.17 19.79
C GLY A 88 -0.71 -48.28 18.37
N GLY A 89 0.63 -48.29 18.24
CA GLY A 89 1.34 -48.31 16.96
C GLY A 89 2.37 -47.18 16.82
N LYS A 90 2.72 -46.83 15.57
CA LYS A 90 3.83 -45.93 15.27
C LYS A 90 3.40 -44.49 14.97
N SER A 91 3.76 -43.56 15.84
CA SER A 91 3.71 -42.11 15.62
C SER A 91 4.85 -41.63 14.74
N GLN A 92 4.60 -40.59 13.95
CA GLN A 92 5.60 -39.94 13.10
C GLN A 92 6.65 -39.17 13.91
N LEU A 93 6.25 -38.54 15.02
CA LEU A 93 7.14 -37.72 15.85
C LEU A 93 7.75 -38.50 17.02
N ALA A 94 7.02 -39.41 17.65
CA ALA A 94 7.44 -40.07 18.90
C ALA A 94 7.83 -41.55 18.76
N GLY A 95 7.69 -42.16 17.57
CA GLY A 95 8.01 -43.57 17.36
C GLY A 95 6.89 -44.51 17.84
N GLU A 96 7.24 -45.69 18.34
CA GLU A 96 6.24 -46.66 18.84
C GLU A 96 5.60 -46.14 20.13
N LEU A 97 4.27 -46.06 20.14
CA LEU A 97 3.47 -45.65 21.29
C LEU A 97 2.38 -46.68 21.59
N PRO A 98 2.10 -46.97 22.87
CA PRO A 98 0.95 -47.78 23.24
C PRO A 98 -0.37 -47.04 22.99
N GLY A 99 -1.48 -47.78 22.98
CA GLY A 99 -2.81 -47.17 23.00
C GLY A 99 -3.03 -46.34 24.26
N ASN A 100 -3.81 -45.28 24.13
CA ASN A 100 -4.18 -44.41 25.25
C ASN A 100 -5.31 -45.06 26.06
N SER A 101 -4.97 -45.53 27.27
CA SER A 101 -5.91 -46.17 28.19
C SER A 101 -7.06 -45.25 28.64
N ASN A 102 -6.88 -43.93 28.57
CA ASN A 102 -7.90 -42.95 28.97
C ASN A 102 -9.09 -42.94 28.00
N LEU A 103 -8.95 -43.47 26.79
CA LEU A 103 -10.01 -43.46 25.77
C LEU A 103 -11.12 -44.48 26.03
N HIS A 104 -10.86 -45.52 26.83
CA HIS A 104 -11.82 -46.59 27.13
C HIS A 104 -12.53 -47.18 25.89
N GLY A 105 -11.81 -47.27 24.76
CA GLY A 105 -12.32 -47.79 23.48
C GLY A 105 -13.01 -46.77 22.58
N ASN A 106 -13.07 -45.49 22.95
CA ASN A 106 -13.64 -44.42 22.13
C ASN A 106 -12.60 -43.32 21.89
N SER A 107 -12.21 -43.10 20.64
CA SER A 107 -11.37 -41.97 20.24
C SER A 107 -12.15 -40.65 20.27
N ALA A 108 -11.45 -39.54 20.48
CA ALA A 108 -12.01 -38.21 20.37
C ALA A 108 -12.23 -37.80 18.90
N ASN A 109 -13.33 -37.09 18.63
CA ASN A 109 -13.59 -36.39 17.38
C ASN A 109 -13.00 -34.97 17.41
N ILE A 110 -12.95 -34.36 18.59
CA ILE A 110 -12.39 -33.02 18.82
C ILE A 110 -11.44 -33.11 20.01
N ILE A 111 -10.21 -32.65 19.82
CA ILE A 111 -9.20 -32.50 20.87
C ILE A 111 -9.07 -31.01 21.17
N LEU A 112 -9.67 -30.58 22.28
CA LEU A 112 -9.57 -29.22 22.78
C LEU A 112 -8.43 -29.13 23.80
N ASN A 113 -7.45 -28.28 23.51
CA ASN A 113 -6.37 -27.92 24.39
C ASN A 113 -6.59 -26.51 24.93
N GLU A 114 -6.89 -26.38 26.21
CA GLU A 114 -7.19 -25.10 26.87
C GLU A 114 -6.10 -24.75 27.88
N VAL A 115 -5.50 -23.56 27.73
CA VAL A 115 -4.60 -23.03 28.75
C VAL A 115 -5.40 -22.22 29.76
N VAL A 116 -5.46 -22.72 31.00
CA VAL A 116 -6.24 -22.11 32.10
C VAL A 116 -5.41 -21.18 32.99
N SER A 117 -4.10 -21.11 32.75
CA SER A 117 -3.19 -20.18 33.45
C SER A 117 -3.12 -18.80 32.78
N ARG A 118 -2.14 -17.99 33.16
CA ARG A 118 -1.83 -16.70 32.53
C ARG A 118 -0.66 -16.77 31.52
N ASN A 119 -0.17 -17.97 31.22
CA ASN A 119 1.02 -18.15 30.39
C ASN A 119 0.63 -18.20 28.89
N PRO A 120 1.33 -17.48 28.01
CA PRO A 120 1.14 -17.59 26.57
C PRO A 120 1.72 -18.91 26.03
N SER A 121 1.29 -19.29 24.82
CA SER A 121 1.78 -20.48 24.13
C SER A 121 2.80 -20.14 23.05
N LEU A 122 3.89 -20.89 22.99
CA LEU A 122 4.90 -20.85 21.94
C LEU A 122 4.98 -22.21 21.23
N LEU A 123 4.75 -22.22 19.91
CA LEU A 123 4.73 -23.40 19.06
C LEU A 123 5.86 -23.31 18.03
N LEU A 124 6.93 -24.07 18.23
CA LEU A 124 8.14 -24.10 17.39
C LEU A 124 8.27 -25.38 16.56
N GLY A 125 7.31 -26.31 16.67
CA GLY A 125 7.40 -27.61 16.04
C GLY A 125 6.05 -28.22 15.68
N LYS A 126 6.09 -29.42 15.11
CA LYS A 126 4.91 -30.14 14.64
C LYS A 126 4.11 -30.74 15.80
N GLN A 127 2.80 -30.78 15.64
CA GLN A 127 1.84 -31.42 16.54
C GLN A 127 1.13 -32.53 15.76
N GLU A 128 1.15 -33.75 16.28
CA GLU A 128 0.57 -34.93 15.62
C GLU A 128 -0.60 -35.47 16.43
N VAL A 129 -1.74 -35.70 15.80
CA VAL A 129 -2.78 -36.57 16.38
C VAL A 129 -2.44 -38.00 16.00
N PHE A 130 -1.97 -38.79 16.97
CA PHE A 130 -1.64 -40.19 16.76
C PHE A 130 -2.88 -41.07 16.94
N GLY A 131 -3.13 -41.99 16.00
CA GLY A 131 -4.34 -42.81 15.98
C GLY A 131 -5.42 -42.23 15.06
N MET A 132 -6.67 -42.22 15.52
CA MET A 132 -7.77 -41.67 14.73
C MET A 132 -7.65 -40.15 14.56
N ALA A 133 -7.86 -39.67 13.33
CA ALA A 133 -7.85 -38.25 13.03
C ALA A 133 -8.97 -37.51 13.77
N ALA A 134 -8.66 -36.29 14.23
CA ALA A 134 -9.60 -35.46 14.99
C ALA A 134 -9.46 -33.98 14.61
N ASP A 135 -10.46 -33.18 14.98
CA ASP A 135 -10.34 -31.72 14.98
C ASP A 135 -9.40 -31.30 16.11
N TYR A 136 -8.50 -30.36 15.84
CA TYR A 136 -7.55 -29.87 16.82
C TYR A 136 -7.84 -28.42 17.16
N VAL A 137 -7.95 -28.12 18.46
CA VAL A 137 -8.14 -26.76 18.97
C VAL A 137 -7.09 -26.46 20.02
N LEU A 138 -6.43 -25.30 19.90
CA LEU A 138 -5.65 -24.70 20.98
C LEU A 138 -6.28 -23.35 21.35
N ALA A 139 -6.81 -23.25 22.56
CA ALA A 139 -7.36 -22.04 23.13
C ALA A 139 -6.46 -21.50 24.24
N ASN A 140 -5.87 -20.32 24.02
CA ASN A 140 -5.08 -19.63 25.03
C ASN A 140 -5.35 -18.12 24.99
N PRO A 141 -6.13 -17.56 25.95
CA PRO A 141 -6.48 -16.15 25.97
C PRO A 141 -5.26 -15.24 26.19
N ASN A 142 -4.13 -15.76 26.66
CA ASN A 142 -2.91 -15.00 26.95
C ASN A 142 -2.06 -14.73 25.69
N GLY A 143 -2.39 -15.37 24.56
CA GLY A 143 -1.69 -15.24 23.29
C GLY A 143 -1.04 -16.54 22.84
N ILE A 144 -0.91 -16.66 21.52
CA ILE A 144 -0.30 -17.83 20.86
C ILE A 144 0.73 -17.30 19.87
N THR A 145 1.92 -17.88 19.85
CA THR A 145 2.96 -17.64 18.84
C THR A 145 3.27 -18.95 18.14
N CYS A 146 3.09 -18.99 16.83
CA CYS A 146 3.51 -20.10 15.97
C CYS A 146 4.69 -19.65 15.12
N ASP A 147 5.82 -20.34 15.21
CA ASP A 147 7.03 -20.04 14.43
C ASP A 147 7.63 -21.35 13.91
N GLY A 148 7.16 -21.80 12.74
CA GLY A 148 7.49 -23.12 12.20
C GLY A 148 6.59 -24.24 12.74
N CYS A 149 5.42 -23.90 13.29
CA CYS A 149 4.49 -24.92 13.76
C CYS A 149 3.79 -25.63 12.59
N GLY A 150 3.43 -26.89 12.80
CA GLY A 150 2.67 -27.66 11.83
C GLY A 150 1.80 -28.72 12.49
N PHE A 151 0.83 -29.25 11.75
CA PHE A 151 -0.19 -30.15 12.30
C PHE A 151 -0.36 -31.36 11.39
N ILE A 152 -0.38 -32.56 11.99
CA ILE A 152 -0.41 -33.84 11.30
C ILE A 152 -1.64 -34.63 11.76
N ASN A 153 -2.34 -35.23 10.79
CA ASN A 153 -3.51 -36.10 11.02
C ASN A 153 -4.68 -35.39 11.72
N THR A 154 -4.88 -34.11 11.39
CA THR A 154 -5.97 -33.27 11.89
C THR A 154 -6.95 -32.95 10.78
N ASN A 155 -8.26 -33.09 11.04
CA ASN A 155 -9.30 -32.76 10.06
C ASN A 155 -9.40 -31.24 9.84
N GLN A 156 -9.23 -30.48 10.92
CA GLN A 156 -9.13 -29.02 10.92
C GLN A 156 -8.30 -28.55 12.11
N LEU A 157 -7.68 -27.38 11.96
CA LEU A 157 -6.89 -26.70 12.98
C LEU A 157 -7.61 -25.42 13.41
N SER A 158 -7.76 -25.22 14.72
CA SER A 158 -8.23 -23.95 15.29
C SER A 158 -7.25 -23.40 16.32
N LEU A 159 -6.60 -22.27 16.02
CA LEU A 159 -5.81 -21.51 16.98
C LEU A 159 -6.63 -20.32 17.49
N VAL A 160 -6.91 -20.31 18.79
CA VAL A 160 -7.86 -19.39 19.41
C VAL A 160 -7.18 -18.61 20.53
N VAL A 161 -7.02 -17.29 20.36
CA VAL A 161 -6.60 -16.39 21.44
C VAL A 161 -7.84 -15.89 22.18
N GLY A 162 -8.41 -16.79 22.98
CA GLY A 162 -9.67 -16.59 23.68
C GLY A 162 -10.00 -17.82 24.53
N ASN A 163 -11.20 -17.82 25.10
CA ASN A 163 -11.68 -18.92 25.92
C ASN A 163 -12.64 -19.82 25.11
N PRO A 164 -12.57 -21.15 25.24
CA PRO A 164 -13.57 -22.04 24.68
C PRO A 164 -14.89 -21.91 25.46
N LEU A 165 -16.00 -22.16 24.78
CA LEU A 165 -17.34 -22.21 25.38
C LEU A 165 -17.82 -23.66 25.29
N VAL A 166 -17.70 -24.39 26.39
CA VAL A 166 -18.13 -25.79 26.49
C VAL A 166 -19.37 -25.88 27.36
N GLU A 167 -20.41 -26.52 26.86
CA GLU A 167 -21.65 -26.76 27.62
C GLU A 167 -21.99 -28.25 27.57
N LYS A 168 -22.12 -28.86 28.76
CA LYS A 168 -22.44 -30.29 28.93
C LYS A 168 -21.56 -31.22 28.06
N GLY A 169 -20.26 -30.95 28.02
CA GLY A 169 -19.28 -31.73 27.27
C GLY A 169 -19.28 -31.49 25.75
N THR A 170 -20.07 -30.54 25.24
CA THR A 170 -20.10 -30.15 23.82
C THR A 170 -19.45 -28.78 23.61
N LEU A 171 -18.58 -28.66 22.60
CA LEU A 171 -17.98 -27.38 22.22
C LEU A 171 -19.01 -26.51 21.46
N GLN A 172 -19.46 -25.43 22.09
CA GLN A 172 -20.40 -24.48 21.49
C GLN A 172 -19.68 -23.41 20.65
N GLY A 173 -18.45 -23.06 21.02
CA GLY A 173 -17.67 -22.05 20.32
C GLY A 173 -16.56 -21.42 21.16
N PHE A 174 -16.29 -20.15 20.91
CA PHE A 174 -15.17 -19.39 21.44
C PHE A 174 -15.57 -17.97 21.80
N ASN A 175 -14.87 -17.39 22.78
CA ASN A 175 -15.06 -16.02 23.22
C ASN A 175 -13.73 -15.26 23.26
N THR A 176 -13.63 -14.17 22.49
CA THR A 176 -12.49 -13.25 22.47
C THR A 176 -12.82 -11.88 23.08
N PHE A 177 -13.94 -11.74 23.78
CA PHE A 177 -14.32 -10.50 24.47
C PHE A 177 -13.30 -10.08 25.52
N ASP A 178 -13.20 -8.75 25.71
CA ASP A 178 -12.40 -8.11 26.76
C ASP A 178 -10.91 -8.52 26.71
N ASN A 179 -10.45 -8.94 25.53
CA ASN A 179 -9.09 -9.40 25.26
C ASN A 179 -8.43 -8.53 24.17
N THR A 180 -7.12 -8.27 24.34
CA THR A 180 -6.27 -7.51 23.40
C THR A 180 -4.96 -8.23 23.08
N ASN A 181 -4.79 -9.46 23.57
CA ASN A 181 -3.67 -10.32 23.23
C ASN A 181 -3.74 -10.76 21.77
N SER A 182 -2.60 -11.23 21.26
CA SER A 182 -2.41 -11.47 19.82
C SER A 182 -2.08 -12.91 19.51
N LEU A 183 -2.50 -13.36 18.33
CA LEU A 183 -1.90 -14.50 17.64
C LEU A 183 -0.76 -14.00 16.75
N LYS A 184 0.41 -14.60 16.88
CA LYS A 184 1.61 -14.25 16.10
C LYS A 184 2.02 -15.42 15.23
N ILE A 185 2.26 -15.16 13.95
CA ILE A 185 2.90 -16.12 13.03
C ILE A 185 4.30 -15.58 12.73
N GLY A 186 5.31 -16.23 13.30
CA GLY A 186 6.73 -15.93 13.10
C GLY A 186 7.20 -16.29 11.69
N VAL A 187 8.47 -16.04 11.40
CA VAL A 187 9.06 -16.20 10.05
C VAL A 187 9.11 -17.65 9.59
N GLY A 188 9.15 -18.61 10.52
CA GLY A 188 9.04 -20.05 10.26
C GLY A 188 7.66 -20.48 9.75
N GLY A 189 6.63 -19.64 9.95
CA GLY A 189 5.31 -19.86 9.38
C GLY A 189 4.45 -20.91 10.10
N LEU A 190 3.34 -21.27 9.45
CA LEU A 190 2.35 -22.27 9.86
C LEU A 190 1.99 -23.14 8.65
N ILE A 191 2.12 -24.46 8.79
CA ILE A 191 1.78 -25.41 7.72
C ILE A 191 0.76 -26.42 8.23
N HIS A 192 -0.31 -26.63 7.46
CA HIS A 192 -1.32 -27.66 7.74
C HIS A 192 -1.97 -28.10 6.43
N ASP A 193 -2.29 -29.39 6.29
CA ASP A 193 -2.78 -29.93 5.03
C ASP A 193 -4.29 -29.76 4.82
N SER A 194 -5.04 -29.35 5.86
CA SER A 194 -6.48 -29.13 5.82
C SER A 194 -6.88 -27.72 6.33
N ILE A 195 -8.14 -27.51 6.69
CA ILE A 195 -8.69 -26.21 7.08
C ILE A 195 -7.93 -25.60 8.27
N ILE A 196 -7.61 -24.31 8.19
CA ILE A 196 -6.98 -23.51 9.24
C ILE A 196 -7.97 -22.43 9.69
N ASN A 197 -8.31 -22.41 10.98
CA ASN A 197 -9.10 -21.39 11.64
C ASN A 197 -8.23 -20.60 12.63
N LEU A 198 -8.11 -19.29 12.44
CA LEU A 198 -7.35 -18.40 13.33
C LEU A 198 -8.30 -17.37 13.95
N PHE A 199 -8.58 -17.49 15.24
CA PHE A 199 -9.51 -16.62 15.95
C PHE A 199 -8.77 -15.85 17.03
N SER A 200 -8.67 -14.52 16.92
CA SER A 200 -7.86 -13.73 17.85
C SER A 200 -8.29 -12.28 17.86
N PRO A 201 -8.19 -11.53 18.99
CA PRO A 201 -8.41 -10.09 18.99
C PRO A 201 -7.62 -9.36 17.90
N LYS A 202 -6.35 -9.74 17.68
CA LYS A 202 -5.50 -9.23 16.58
C LYS A 202 -4.42 -10.22 16.16
N ILE A 203 -3.97 -10.09 14.92
CA ILE A 203 -2.93 -10.96 14.34
C ILE A 203 -1.70 -10.15 13.89
N ASP A 204 -0.51 -10.67 14.12
CA ASP A 204 0.76 -10.25 13.48
C ASP A 204 1.37 -11.45 12.77
N SER A 205 1.22 -11.51 11.45
CA SER A 205 1.68 -12.62 10.61
C SER A 205 2.82 -12.20 9.70
N ARG A 206 4.01 -12.75 9.94
CA ARG A 206 5.25 -12.44 9.21
C ARG A 206 5.78 -13.60 8.37
N GLY A 207 5.40 -14.83 8.68
CA GLY A 207 5.78 -16.03 7.92
C GLY A 207 4.74 -16.48 6.90
N LYS A 208 5.03 -17.62 6.28
CA LYS A 208 4.11 -18.31 5.36
C LYS A 208 3.03 -19.05 6.15
N ILE A 209 1.76 -18.89 5.78
CA ILE A 209 0.65 -19.76 6.18
C ILE A 209 0.27 -20.58 4.96
N SER A 210 0.31 -21.91 5.05
CA SER A 210 0.10 -22.79 3.90
C SER A 210 -0.87 -23.90 4.21
N THR A 211 -1.88 -24.07 3.35
CA THR A 211 -2.79 -25.21 3.32
C THR A 211 -3.26 -25.51 1.90
N SER A 212 -3.76 -26.73 1.67
CA SER A 212 -4.46 -27.09 0.43
C SER A 212 -5.96 -26.73 0.44
N GLN A 213 -6.53 -26.44 1.62
CA GLN A 213 -7.94 -26.11 1.81
C GLN A 213 -8.12 -24.66 2.25
N ASP A 214 -8.98 -24.39 3.24
CA ASP A 214 -9.40 -23.03 3.58
C ASP A 214 -8.56 -22.44 4.71
N ILE A 215 -8.23 -21.16 4.59
CA ILE A 215 -7.78 -20.31 5.70
C ILE A 215 -8.95 -19.40 6.08
N ASN A 216 -9.38 -19.50 7.33
CA ASN A 216 -10.42 -18.68 7.91
C ASN A 216 -9.88 -17.91 9.11
N ILE A 217 -9.94 -16.58 9.04
CA ILE A 217 -9.39 -15.70 10.06
C ILE A 217 -10.47 -14.75 10.54
N ILE A 218 -10.66 -14.68 11.86
CA ILE A 218 -11.60 -13.76 12.49
C ILE A 218 -10.88 -12.95 13.55
N THR A 219 -10.87 -11.63 13.38
CA THR A 219 -10.28 -10.68 14.32
C THR A 219 -11.29 -9.74 14.98
N GLY A 220 -10.89 -9.16 16.11
CA GLY A 220 -11.76 -8.38 16.98
C GLY A 220 -12.26 -9.16 18.21
N GLN A 221 -13.11 -8.49 18.98
CA GLN A 221 -13.73 -9.07 20.18
C GLN A 221 -15.08 -9.68 19.81
N ASN A 222 -15.14 -11.00 19.77
CA ASN A 222 -16.22 -11.77 19.19
C ASN A 222 -16.64 -12.93 20.09
N LYS A 223 -17.91 -13.30 19.99
CA LYS A 223 -18.38 -14.65 20.30
C LYS A 223 -18.51 -15.39 18.98
N ILE A 224 -17.83 -16.52 18.85
CA ILE A 224 -17.71 -17.30 17.60
C ILE A 224 -18.26 -18.69 17.88
N SER A 225 -19.09 -19.26 17.03
CA SER A 225 -19.54 -20.66 17.16
C SER A 225 -18.44 -21.65 16.76
N ALA A 226 -18.58 -22.92 17.14
CA ALA A 226 -17.58 -23.95 16.84
C ALA A 226 -17.32 -24.15 15.34
N ASP A 227 -18.31 -23.85 14.49
CA ASP A 227 -18.21 -23.87 13.02
C ASP A 227 -17.67 -22.56 12.41
N GLY A 228 -17.22 -21.60 13.23
CA GLY A 228 -16.53 -20.40 12.76
C GLY A 228 -17.44 -19.25 12.30
N ARG A 229 -18.71 -19.21 12.74
CA ARG A 229 -19.62 -18.07 12.52
C ARG A 229 -19.53 -17.07 13.68
N VAL A 230 -19.56 -15.78 13.39
CA VAL A 230 -19.62 -14.74 14.43
C VAL A 230 -21.06 -14.64 14.93
N LEU A 231 -21.27 -14.90 16.22
CA LEU A 231 -22.56 -14.84 16.90
C LEU A 231 -22.83 -13.45 17.50
N ASP A 232 -21.79 -12.80 18.00
CA ASP A 232 -21.85 -11.46 18.58
C ASP A 232 -20.48 -10.77 18.52
N SER A 233 -20.45 -9.44 18.52
CA SER A 233 -19.21 -8.65 18.44
C SER A 233 -19.26 -7.39 19.31
N LYS A 234 -18.20 -7.12 20.07
CA LYS A 234 -18.02 -5.91 20.86
C LYS A 234 -17.11 -4.92 20.14
N GLN A 235 -17.47 -3.65 20.22
CA GLN A 235 -16.65 -2.55 19.70
C GLN A 235 -15.66 -2.07 20.75
N VAL A 236 -14.47 -1.69 20.30
CA VAL A 236 -13.34 -1.30 21.13
C VAL A 236 -12.77 0.02 20.64
N GLY A 237 -11.93 0.67 21.46
CA GLY A 237 -11.24 1.90 21.03
C GLY A 237 -10.46 1.72 19.73
N ALA A 238 -10.36 2.78 18.93
CA ALA A 238 -9.69 2.77 17.64
C ALA A 238 -8.18 2.44 17.76
N GLY A 239 -7.65 1.71 16.77
CA GLY A 239 -6.22 1.37 16.65
C GLY A 239 -5.65 0.35 17.66
N LEU A 240 -6.46 -0.21 18.56
CA LEU A 240 -5.99 -1.16 19.58
C LEU A 240 -5.79 -2.59 19.05
N LEU A 241 -6.60 -2.96 18.05
CA LEU A 241 -6.73 -4.30 17.49
C LEU A 241 -6.34 -4.37 16.01
N ASP A 242 -5.48 -3.45 15.55
CA ASP A 242 -4.93 -3.48 14.20
C ASP A 242 -4.23 -4.82 13.95
N SER A 243 -4.55 -5.42 12.80
CA SER A 243 -4.00 -6.70 12.36
C SER A 243 -3.07 -6.50 11.17
N TYR A 244 -1.98 -7.27 11.13
CA TYR A 244 -0.90 -7.15 10.15
C TYR A 244 -0.61 -8.48 9.49
N TYR A 245 -0.65 -8.48 8.16
CA TYR A 245 -0.36 -9.63 7.30
C TYR A 245 0.80 -9.27 6.37
N LEU A 246 2.02 -9.48 6.87
CA LEU A 246 3.29 -9.11 6.24
C LEU A 246 3.95 -10.28 5.49
N GLY A 247 3.61 -11.52 5.86
CA GLY A 247 4.19 -12.74 5.30
C GLY A 247 3.52 -13.19 4.00
N SER A 248 3.24 -14.50 3.87
CA SER A 248 2.49 -15.02 2.73
C SER A 248 1.39 -15.98 3.15
N MET A 249 0.30 -16.04 2.39
CA MET A 249 -0.76 -17.04 2.56
C MET A 249 -0.98 -17.79 1.27
N GLN A 250 -1.08 -19.12 1.36
CA GLN A 250 -1.40 -20.00 0.25
C GLN A 250 -2.47 -21.00 0.69
N ALA A 251 -3.60 -21.00 -0.01
CA ALA A 251 -4.77 -21.80 0.34
C ALA A 251 -5.65 -22.11 -0.90
N GLY A 252 -6.62 -23.01 -0.76
CA GLY A 252 -7.74 -23.10 -1.68
C GLY A 252 -8.63 -21.84 -1.61
N ARG A 253 -9.01 -21.44 -0.39
CA ARG A 253 -9.72 -20.17 -0.11
C ARG A 253 -9.11 -19.41 1.05
N ILE A 254 -9.16 -18.08 1.01
CA ILE A 254 -8.73 -17.21 2.10
C ILE A 254 -9.89 -16.31 2.51
N ARG A 255 -10.32 -16.40 3.77
CA ARG A 255 -11.31 -15.50 4.38
C ARG A 255 -10.71 -14.77 5.56
N LEU A 256 -10.72 -13.44 5.52
CA LEU A 256 -10.35 -12.55 6.63
C LEU A 256 -11.57 -11.72 7.04
N LEU A 257 -12.00 -11.80 8.29
CA LEU A 257 -13.08 -10.96 8.83
C LEU A 257 -12.59 -10.22 10.08
N SER A 258 -12.57 -8.88 10.02
CA SER A 258 -12.33 -8.01 11.18
C SER A 258 -13.61 -7.29 11.58
N THR A 259 -14.08 -7.53 12.81
CA THR A 259 -15.33 -6.95 13.35
C THR A 259 -15.13 -5.66 14.13
N ALA A 260 -13.87 -5.28 14.40
CA ALA A 260 -13.52 -4.13 15.22
C ALA A 260 -13.52 -2.83 14.40
N LYS A 261 -14.58 -2.02 14.51
CA LYS A 261 -14.66 -0.70 13.87
C LYS A 261 -13.54 0.21 14.36
N GLY A 262 -13.05 1.09 13.49
CA GLY A 262 -11.92 1.97 13.81
C GLY A 262 -10.56 1.27 13.99
N ASN A 263 -10.49 -0.04 13.72
CA ASN A 263 -9.24 -0.81 13.70
C ASN A 263 -8.95 -1.27 12.26
N GLY A 264 -7.68 -1.34 11.91
CA GLY A 264 -7.20 -1.60 10.56
C GLY A 264 -6.86 -3.06 10.29
N VAL A 265 -7.12 -3.50 9.06
CA VAL A 265 -6.49 -4.68 8.45
C VAL A 265 -5.39 -4.19 7.51
N ASN A 266 -4.14 -4.55 7.78
CA ASN A 266 -2.99 -4.11 7.01
C ASN A 266 -2.37 -5.31 6.29
N VAL A 267 -2.47 -5.34 4.97
CA VAL A 267 -1.91 -6.38 4.11
C VAL A 267 -0.74 -5.80 3.33
N LEU A 268 0.45 -6.33 3.59
CA LEU A 268 1.68 -5.96 2.88
C LEU A 268 2.35 -7.17 2.22
N GLY A 269 1.88 -8.38 2.56
CA GLY A 269 2.38 -9.64 2.06
C GLY A 269 1.69 -10.16 0.80
N ASN A 270 2.02 -11.40 0.45
CA ASN A 270 1.43 -12.11 -0.68
C ASN A 270 0.27 -12.99 -0.22
N MET A 271 -0.86 -12.99 -0.92
CA MET A 271 -1.94 -13.96 -0.71
C MET A 271 -2.27 -14.64 -2.03
N THR A 272 -2.26 -15.95 -2.05
CA THR A 272 -2.64 -16.75 -3.22
C THR A 272 -3.72 -17.74 -2.82
N ALA A 273 -4.86 -17.67 -3.49
CA ALA A 273 -5.95 -18.62 -3.35
C ALA A 273 -6.26 -19.29 -4.69
N ASP A 274 -6.60 -20.57 -4.69
CA ASP A 274 -7.03 -21.26 -5.92
C ASP A 274 -8.45 -20.83 -6.35
N ASP A 275 -9.34 -20.58 -5.38
CA ASP A 275 -10.74 -20.21 -5.58
C ASP A 275 -11.01 -18.74 -5.26
N ASN A 276 -10.99 -18.30 -4.00
CA ASN A 276 -11.27 -16.90 -3.68
C ASN A 276 -10.50 -16.34 -2.49
N ILE A 277 -10.33 -15.01 -2.51
CA ILE A 277 -9.85 -14.20 -1.40
C ILE A 277 -10.96 -13.24 -1.00
N ASN A 278 -11.48 -13.39 0.22
CA ASN A 278 -12.48 -12.50 0.82
C ASN A 278 -11.89 -11.80 2.04
N ILE A 279 -11.78 -10.47 1.99
CA ILE A 279 -11.31 -9.66 3.12
C ILE A 279 -12.42 -8.67 3.47
N GLU A 280 -13.01 -8.83 4.65
CA GLU A 280 -14.02 -7.90 5.18
C GLU A 280 -13.51 -7.24 6.47
N SER A 281 -13.30 -5.93 6.41
CA SER A 281 -12.97 -5.10 7.57
C SER A 281 -14.13 -4.16 7.88
N LYS A 282 -14.60 -4.16 9.14
CA LYS A 282 -15.51 -3.12 9.64
C LYS A 282 -14.81 -1.79 9.92
N GLY A 283 -13.48 -1.74 9.81
CA GLY A 283 -12.67 -0.52 9.86
C GLY A 283 -11.89 -0.31 8.56
N GLY A 284 -10.66 0.17 8.64
CA GLY A 284 -9.81 0.38 7.47
C GLY A 284 -9.26 -0.93 6.88
N LEU A 285 -9.09 -0.98 5.57
CA LEU A 285 -8.32 -2.00 4.86
C LEU A 285 -7.19 -1.30 4.08
N ASN A 286 -5.95 -1.57 4.47
CA ASN A 286 -4.76 -0.99 3.87
C ASN A 286 -4.00 -2.08 3.11
N LEU A 287 -3.79 -1.86 1.82
CA LEU A 287 -2.95 -2.69 0.95
C LEU A 287 -1.72 -1.86 0.58
N GLU A 288 -0.53 -2.31 0.96
CA GLU A 288 0.72 -1.59 0.70
C GLU A 288 1.80 -2.54 0.18
N GLY A 289 2.13 -2.42 -1.11
CA GLY A 289 3.00 -3.36 -1.80
C GLY A 289 2.50 -4.81 -1.79
N ALA A 290 1.20 -5.01 -1.54
CA ALA A 290 0.60 -6.34 -1.41
C ALA A 290 0.45 -7.02 -2.78
N ASN A 291 0.49 -8.35 -2.82
CA ASN A 291 0.20 -9.13 -4.02
C ASN A 291 -0.90 -10.16 -3.73
N LEU A 292 -2.12 -9.89 -4.20
CA LEU A 292 -3.28 -10.75 -4.00
C LEU A 292 -3.65 -11.41 -5.32
N ARG A 293 -3.66 -12.75 -5.34
CA ARG A 293 -4.04 -13.54 -6.52
C ARG A 293 -5.06 -14.61 -6.14
N GLY A 294 -6.25 -14.57 -6.72
CA GLY A 294 -7.33 -15.51 -6.46
C GLY A 294 -8.13 -15.86 -7.72
N GLY A 295 -9.01 -16.85 -7.65
CA GLY A 295 -10.04 -17.02 -8.68
C GLY A 295 -11.03 -15.85 -8.66
N ASP A 296 -11.50 -15.40 -7.49
CA ASP A 296 -12.19 -14.12 -7.28
C ASP A 296 -11.59 -13.35 -6.09
N LEU A 297 -11.63 -12.01 -6.13
CA LEU A 297 -11.20 -11.12 -5.04
C LEU A 297 -12.38 -10.25 -4.56
N GLU A 298 -12.77 -10.39 -3.30
CA GLU A 298 -13.79 -9.55 -2.66
C GLU A 298 -13.19 -8.82 -1.46
N LEU A 299 -12.94 -7.51 -1.61
CA LEU A 299 -12.35 -6.67 -0.58
C LEU A 299 -13.38 -5.65 -0.10
N LYS A 300 -13.72 -5.72 1.19
CA LYS A 300 -14.69 -4.85 1.87
C LYS A 300 -14.05 -4.12 3.03
N GLY A 301 -14.33 -2.83 3.13
CA GLY A 301 -13.79 -1.97 4.18
C GLY A 301 -14.69 -0.79 4.50
N GLU A 302 -14.49 -0.13 5.64
CA GLU A 302 -15.00 1.23 5.81
C GLU A 302 -14.26 2.18 4.85
N ASN A 303 -12.93 2.08 4.84
CA ASN A 303 -12.07 2.72 3.85
C ASN A 303 -11.14 1.65 3.29
N ILE A 304 -10.93 1.65 1.99
CA ILE A 304 -9.92 0.81 1.33
C ILE A 304 -8.85 1.75 0.77
N SER A 305 -7.60 1.52 1.19
CA SER A 305 -6.44 2.28 0.70
C SER A 305 -5.45 1.30 0.09
N SER A 306 -5.33 1.31 -1.23
CA SER A 306 -4.29 0.57 -1.97
C SER A 306 -3.20 1.53 -2.41
N LYS A 307 -1.95 1.25 -2.03
CA LYS A 307 -0.77 2.03 -2.42
C LYS A 307 0.43 1.14 -2.72
N GLY A 308 1.40 1.60 -3.49
CA GLY A 308 2.71 0.95 -3.56
C GLY A 308 3.52 1.21 -2.29
N ALA A 309 4.35 0.24 -1.89
CA ALA A 309 5.34 0.44 -0.83
C ALA A 309 6.52 1.27 -1.36
N LEU A 310 7.03 2.21 -0.56
CA LEU A 310 8.14 3.08 -0.95
C LEU A 310 9.40 2.76 -0.15
N ASP A 311 10.45 2.38 -0.86
CA ASP A 311 11.79 2.24 -0.31
C ASP A 311 12.61 3.49 -0.60
N GLU A 312 13.33 4.01 0.40
CA GLU A 312 14.25 5.15 0.23
C GLU A 312 15.71 4.68 0.33
N VAL A 313 16.44 4.81 -0.77
CA VAL A 313 17.89 4.60 -0.82
C VAL A 313 18.58 5.94 -0.68
N SER A 314 19.46 6.07 0.30
CA SER A 314 20.26 7.28 0.51
C SER A 314 21.75 6.99 0.63
N SER A 315 22.57 7.88 0.07
CA SER A 315 24.03 7.83 0.16
C SER A 315 24.56 9.23 0.45
N LYS A 316 25.56 9.32 1.32
CA LYS A 316 26.22 10.57 1.66
C LYS A 316 27.72 10.37 1.80
N ASP A 317 28.50 11.14 1.05
CA ASP A 317 29.96 11.22 1.17
C ASP A 317 30.32 12.66 1.53
N GLU A 318 31.11 12.86 2.58
CA GLU A 318 31.63 14.17 2.97
C GLU A 318 33.11 14.04 3.29
N LYS A 319 33.92 14.92 2.70
CA LYS A 319 35.34 15.07 2.99
C LYS A 319 35.61 16.50 3.39
N SER A 320 36.33 16.66 4.50
CA SER A 320 36.80 17.97 4.93
C SER A 320 38.27 17.83 5.30
N GLU A 321 39.08 18.72 4.73
CA GLU A 321 40.52 18.76 4.97
C GLU A 321 40.94 20.22 5.15
N GLY A 322 41.85 20.47 6.08
CA GLY A 322 42.38 21.81 6.32
C GLY A 322 42.39 22.20 7.79
N ASN A 323 42.71 23.45 8.03
CA ASN A 323 42.79 24.08 9.35
C ASN A 323 41.96 25.37 9.36
N PHE A 324 42.08 26.13 10.45
CA PHE A 324 41.35 27.39 10.64
C PHE A 324 41.57 28.40 9.50
N PHE A 325 42.79 28.46 8.95
CA PHE A 325 43.17 29.46 7.95
C PHE A 325 42.95 29.00 6.52
N SER A 326 42.96 27.69 6.24
CA SER A 326 42.76 27.18 4.90
C SER A 326 42.20 25.78 4.91
N GLY A 327 41.25 25.51 4.04
CA GLY A 327 40.71 24.18 3.91
C GLY A 327 39.79 24.02 2.72
N SER A 328 39.33 22.79 2.56
CA SER A 328 38.33 22.41 1.60
C SER A 328 37.30 21.50 2.25
N ARG A 329 36.06 21.64 1.79
CA ARG A 329 34.96 20.77 2.15
C ARG A 329 34.28 20.34 0.86
N THR A 330 34.16 19.04 0.66
CA THR A 330 33.39 18.50 -0.47
C THR A 330 32.36 17.54 0.10
N GLY A 331 31.17 17.54 -0.49
CA GLY A 331 30.14 16.60 -0.12
C GLY A 331 29.26 16.26 -1.30
N SER A 332 28.78 15.02 -1.30
CA SER A 332 27.75 14.54 -2.21
C SER A 332 26.68 13.81 -1.40
N GLY A 333 25.43 14.05 -1.73
CA GLY A 333 24.26 13.40 -1.16
C GLY A 333 23.35 12.94 -2.29
N LYS A 334 22.80 11.73 -2.17
CA LYS A 334 21.73 11.23 -3.03
C LYS A 334 20.64 10.60 -2.16
N LYS A 335 19.39 10.84 -2.52
CA LYS A 335 18.21 10.15 -2.00
C LYS A 335 17.33 9.78 -3.19
N SER A 336 16.89 8.54 -3.26
CA SER A 336 16.00 8.05 -4.31
C SER A 336 14.94 7.18 -3.69
N GLN A 337 13.69 7.43 -4.05
CA GLN A 337 12.57 6.55 -3.71
C GLN A 337 12.35 5.53 -4.83
N ILE A 338 12.03 4.30 -4.46
CA ILE A 338 11.66 3.19 -5.35
C ILE A 338 10.28 2.69 -4.90
N ILE A 339 9.38 2.47 -5.85
CA ILE A 339 8.03 1.98 -5.58
C ILE A 339 7.90 0.48 -5.87
N HIS A 340 7.30 -0.25 -4.94
CA HIS A 340 6.82 -1.61 -5.12
C HIS A 340 5.29 -1.57 -5.19
N ARG A 341 4.74 -1.66 -6.39
CA ARG A 341 3.29 -1.51 -6.65
C ARG A 341 2.50 -2.59 -5.93
N THR A 342 1.31 -2.24 -5.44
CA THR A 342 0.32 -3.26 -5.02
C THR A 342 -0.27 -3.91 -6.27
N ARG A 343 -0.49 -5.21 -6.24
CA ARG A 343 -1.01 -5.99 -7.36
C ARG A 343 -2.20 -6.83 -6.93
N LEU A 344 -3.32 -6.66 -7.63
CA LEU A 344 -4.58 -7.40 -7.42
C LEU A 344 -4.92 -8.16 -8.71
N GLU A 345 -4.96 -9.48 -8.64
CA GLU A 345 -5.25 -10.36 -9.79
C GLU A 345 -6.33 -11.38 -9.46
N GLY A 346 -7.34 -11.48 -10.32
CA GLY A 346 -8.32 -12.54 -10.24
C GLY A 346 -9.33 -12.53 -11.37
N GLY A 347 -10.34 -13.38 -11.29
CA GLY A 347 -11.50 -13.41 -12.17
C GLY A 347 -12.35 -12.17 -11.96
N ASN A 348 -13.21 -12.15 -10.96
CA ASN A 348 -13.93 -10.95 -10.57
C ASN A 348 -13.21 -10.24 -9.43
N ILE A 349 -13.01 -8.93 -9.54
CA ILE A 349 -12.42 -8.11 -8.47
C ILE A 349 -13.46 -7.09 -8.01
N THR A 350 -13.80 -7.15 -6.72
CA THR A 350 -14.71 -6.20 -6.08
C THR A 350 -14.00 -5.46 -4.95
N LEU A 351 -13.92 -4.14 -5.05
CA LEU A 351 -13.45 -3.23 -4.00
C LEU A 351 -14.65 -2.41 -3.48
N ASN A 352 -15.20 -2.81 -2.34
CA ASN A 352 -16.38 -2.18 -1.77
C ASN A 352 -16.04 -1.48 -0.44
N ALA A 353 -15.82 -0.18 -0.51
CA ALA A 353 -15.60 0.67 0.65
C ALA A 353 -16.91 1.36 1.03
N SER A 354 -17.33 1.33 2.29
CA SER A 354 -18.53 2.07 2.70
C SER A 354 -18.33 3.59 2.70
N LYS A 355 -17.08 4.08 2.71
CA LYS A 355 -16.74 5.51 2.65
C LYS A 355 -15.78 5.82 1.51
N SER A 356 -14.52 5.42 1.60
CA SER A 356 -13.52 5.86 0.61
C SER A 356 -12.71 4.70 0.05
N ASN A 357 -12.67 4.59 -1.29
CA ASN A 357 -11.66 3.83 -2.02
C ASN A 357 -10.58 4.78 -2.51
N LYS A 358 -9.34 4.57 -2.05
CA LYS A 358 -8.15 5.30 -2.51
C LYS A 358 -7.19 4.32 -3.14
N ILE A 359 -6.85 4.53 -4.41
CA ILE A 359 -6.01 3.61 -5.19
C ILE A 359 -4.87 4.42 -5.80
N LYS A 360 -3.64 4.10 -5.40
CA LYS A 360 -2.40 4.74 -5.86
C LYS A 360 -1.35 3.70 -6.15
N GLY A 361 -0.52 3.89 -7.18
CA GLY A 361 0.57 2.96 -7.53
C GLY A 361 0.15 1.47 -7.48
N THR A 362 -1.05 1.16 -8.00
CA THR A 362 -1.66 -0.18 -7.93
C THR A 362 -1.95 -0.72 -9.32
N ASP A 363 -1.68 -2.00 -9.51
CA ASP A 363 -2.08 -2.80 -10.67
C ASP A 363 -3.30 -3.65 -10.31
N ILE A 364 -4.36 -3.57 -11.12
CA ILE A 364 -5.59 -4.36 -10.94
C ILE A 364 -5.91 -5.05 -12.27
N TYR A 365 -5.88 -6.38 -12.27
CA TYR A 365 -6.15 -7.19 -13.46
C TYR A 365 -7.24 -8.22 -13.19
N GLY A 366 -8.33 -8.17 -13.94
CA GLY A 366 -9.32 -9.24 -13.89
C GLY A 366 -10.22 -9.33 -15.11
N LYS A 367 -11.25 -10.15 -15.01
CA LYS A 367 -12.32 -10.25 -16.01
C LYS A 367 -13.31 -9.13 -15.86
N ASP A 368 -13.84 -8.94 -14.65
CA ASP A 368 -14.74 -7.84 -14.31
C ASP A 368 -14.26 -7.16 -13.02
N ILE A 369 -14.24 -5.83 -13.03
CA ILE A 369 -13.77 -5.01 -11.91
C ILE A 369 -14.89 -4.08 -11.45
N ASN A 370 -15.27 -4.17 -10.17
CA ASN A 370 -16.27 -3.32 -9.56
C ASN A 370 -15.65 -2.56 -8.38
N ILE A 371 -15.66 -1.23 -8.42
CA ILE A 371 -15.13 -0.37 -7.35
C ILE A 371 -16.25 0.54 -6.86
N THR A 372 -16.63 0.40 -5.60
CA THR A 372 -17.77 1.11 -5.01
C THR A 372 -17.41 1.77 -3.70
N GLY A 373 -17.79 3.04 -3.51
CA GLY A 373 -17.80 3.68 -2.19
C GLY A 373 -18.26 5.13 -2.22
N ASP A 374 -18.45 5.77 -1.07
CA ASP A 374 -18.93 7.17 -1.07
C ASP A 374 -18.02 8.06 -1.91
N ASN A 375 -16.70 7.97 -1.75
CA ASN A 375 -15.70 8.64 -2.59
C ASN A 375 -14.73 7.63 -3.22
N ILE A 376 -14.46 7.79 -4.52
CA ILE A 376 -13.45 7.02 -5.25
C ILE A 376 -12.34 7.97 -5.71
N ASP A 377 -11.10 7.73 -5.27
CA ASP A 377 -9.88 8.48 -5.67
C ASP A 377 -8.86 7.51 -6.26
N ILE A 378 -8.71 7.52 -7.58
CA ILE A 378 -7.74 6.73 -8.34
C ILE A 378 -6.65 7.69 -8.80
N GLY A 379 -5.59 7.84 -8.02
CA GLY A 379 -4.55 8.83 -8.27
C GLY A 379 -3.16 8.22 -8.39
N GLY A 380 -2.26 8.88 -9.10
CA GLY A 380 -0.85 8.51 -9.11
C GLY A 380 -0.18 8.63 -7.73
N GLN A 381 0.88 7.84 -7.53
CA GLN A 381 1.72 7.89 -6.35
C GLN A 381 3.02 8.64 -6.65
N GLN A 382 3.31 9.65 -5.84
CA GLN A 382 4.49 10.48 -6.03
C GLN A 382 5.78 9.77 -5.59
N VAL A 383 6.80 9.79 -6.43
CA VAL A 383 8.15 9.27 -6.16
C VAL A 383 9.16 10.40 -6.32
N ASN A 384 10.09 10.53 -5.37
CA ASN A 384 11.05 11.63 -5.37
C ASN A 384 12.50 11.15 -5.46
N GLN A 385 13.32 11.94 -6.16
CA GLN A 385 14.76 11.80 -6.21
C GLN A 385 15.40 13.15 -5.92
N HIS A 386 16.45 13.13 -5.11
CA HIS A 386 17.22 14.31 -4.74
C HIS A 386 18.72 13.99 -4.82
N SER A 387 19.49 14.88 -5.44
CA SER A 387 20.94 14.86 -5.28
C SER A 387 21.50 16.25 -5.05
N GLU A 388 22.54 16.32 -4.24
CA GLU A 388 23.25 17.55 -3.94
C GLU A 388 24.75 17.27 -4.00
N ASN A 389 25.49 18.12 -4.68
CA ASN A 389 26.94 18.13 -4.65
C ASN A 389 27.39 19.52 -4.24
N TYR A 390 28.29 19.61 -3.26
CA TYR A 390 28.88 20.88 -2.89
C TYR A 390 30.40 20.78 -2.76
N GLN A 391 31.05 21.87 -3.08
CA GLN A 391 32.48 22.07 -2.93
C GLN A 391 32.70 23.45 -2.36
N GLU A 392 33.37 23.54 -1.23
CA GLU A 392 33.80 24.77 -0.61
C GLU A 392 35.32 24.75 -0.44
N GLN A 393 35.95 25.89 -0.69
CA GLN A 393 37.36 26.12 -0.43
C GLN A 393 37.50 27.49 0.23
N TRP A 394 38.39 27.59 1.22
CA TRP A 394 38.69 28.86 1.86
C TRP A 394 40.18 28.97 2.17
N LYS A 395 40.65 30.21 2.22
CA LYS A 395 42.00 30.60 2.62
C LYS A 395 41.98 32.03 3.15
N PHE A 396 42.20 32.21 4.45
CA PHE A 396 42.01 33.48 5.15
C PHE A 396 40.61 34.07 4.86
N LEU A 397 40.55 35.23 4.20
CA LEU A 397 39.30 35.91 3.82
C LEU A 397 38.74 35.45 2.46
N TRP A 398 39.52 34.70 1.67
CA TRP A 398 39.09 34.17 0.38
C TRP A 398 38.19 32.94 0.57
N LYS A 399 37.08 32.88 -0.18
CA LYS A 399 36.17 31.72 -0.20
C LYS A 399 35.64 31.47 -1.61
N ASN A 400 35.60 30.21 -2.00
CA ASN A 400 34.88 29.74 -3.19
C ASN A 400 33.93 28.63 -2.76
N SER A 401 32.66 28.70 -3.15
CA SER A 401 31.72 27.62 -2.96
C SER A 401 30.88 27.38 -4.21
N LYS A 402 30.68 26.10 -4.53
CA LYS A 402 29.80 25.61 -5.58
C LYS A 402 28.83 24.62 -4.97
N LYS A 403 27.57 24.70 -5.35
CA LYS A 403 26.52 23.76 -4.95
C LYS A 403 25.63 23.50 -6.15
N ASN A 404 25.46 22.22 -6.48
CA ASN A 404 24.58 21.77 -7.54
C ASN A 404 23.52 20.88 -6.91
N THR A 405 22.25 21.22 -7.11
CA THR A 405 21.10 20.48 -6.60
C THR A 405 20.25 19.98 -7.76
N TYR A 406 19.81 18.74 -7.65
CA TYR A 406 18.90 18.07 -8.57
C TYR A 406 17.72 17.54 -7.78
N ASP A 407 16.51 17.92 -8.15
CA ASP A 407 15.26 17.41 -7.59
C ASP A 407 14.38 16.88 -8.72
N LYS A 408 13.88 15.66 -8.59
CA LYS A 408 12.93 15.06 -9.53
C LYS A 408 11.73 14.51 -8.76
N THR A 409 10.54 14.82 -9.25
CA THR A 409 9.26 14.31 -8.76
C THR A 409 8.54 13.63 -9.91
N GLU A 410 8.33 12.33 -9.80
CA GLU A 410 7.63 11.47 -10.74
C GLU A 410 6.27 11.04 -10.18
N GLN A 411 5.35 10.66 -11.05
CA GLN A 411 3.99 10.27 -10.70
C GLN A 411 3.69 8.88 -11.26
N GLU A 412 3.63 7.90 -10.38
CA GLU A 412 3.39 6.50 -10.73
C GLU A 412 1.89 6.23 -10.76
N GLY A 413 1.32 6.23 -11.96
CA GLY A 413 -0.10 6.00 -12.23
C GLY A 413 -0.56 4.58 -11.93
N ASN A 414 -1.87 4.39 -11.79
CA ASN A 414 -2.48 3.06 -11.68
C ASN A 414 -2.65 2.41 -13.06
N ASP A 415 -2.65 1.08 -13.09
CA ASP A 415 -2.95 0.29 -14.27
C ASP A 415 -4.11 -0.67 -13.94
N ILE A 416 -5.31 -0.31 -14.38
CA ILE A 416 -6.54 -1.05 -14.08
C ILE A 416 -7.06 -1.62 -15.40
N ARG A 417 -6.98 -2.95 -15.59
CA ARG A 417 -7.47 -3.61 -16.80
C ARG A 417 -8.46 -4.72 -16.50
N ALA A 418 -9.58 -4.70 -17.21
CA ALA A 418 -10.55 -5.78 -17.22
C ALA A 418 -10.69 -6.40 -18.61
N ASP A 419 -10.75 -7.72 -18.71
CA ASP A 419 -11.08 -8.39 -19.99
C ASP A 419 -12.50 -8.06 -20.46
N ASN A 420 -13.43 -7.86 -19.53
CA ASN A 420 -14.81 -7.49 -19.79
C ASN A 420 -15.07 -6.05 -19.31
N ASN A 421 -15.70 -5.86 -18.15
CA ASN A 421 -16.23 -4.57 -17.74
C ASN A 421 -15.50 -3.99 -16.53
N ILE A 422 -15.45 -2.66 -16.47
CA ILE A 422 -15.06 -1.92 -15.29
C ILE A 422 -16.23 -1.01 -14.88
N ASN A 423 -16.68 -1.13 -13.64
CA ASN A 423 -17.70 -0.26 -13.05
C ASN A 423 -17.14 0.48 -11.85
N LEU A 424 -17.14 1.81 -11.91
CA LEU A 424 -16.80 2.70 -10.81
C LEU A 424 -18.08 3.39 -10.34
N THR A 425 -18.51 3.13 -9.11
CA THR A 425 -19.76 3.68 -8.59
C THR A 425 -19.53 4.41 -7.28
N SER A 426 -19.67 5.74 -7.31
CA SER A 426 -19.72 6.52 -6.08
C SER A 426 -21.12 6.49 -5.49
N THR A 427 -21.24 6.27 -4.17
CA THR A 427 -22.52 6.20 -3.46
C THR A 427 -22.94 7.51 -2.79
N GLY A 428 -22.08 8.52 -2.75
CA GLY A 428 -22.40 9.79 -2.08
C GLY A 428 -21.58 11.02 -2.52
N GLU A 429 -20.31 10.84 -2.85
CA GLU A 429 -19.37 11.91 -3.20
C GLU A 429 -18.90 11.82 -4.65
N ASP A 430 -17.59 11.99 -4.90
CA ASP A 430 -17.00 12.11 -6.23
C ASP A 430 -16.34 10.80 -6.68
N ILE A 431 -16.15 10.71 -8.00
CA ILE A 431 -15.15 9.85 -8.63
C ILE A 431 -14.06 10.75 -9.18
N SER A 432 -12.81 10.54 -8.74
CA SER A 432 -11.65 11.28 -9.22
C SER A 432 -10.59 10.33 -9.78
N ILE A 433 -10.09 10.62 -10.99
CA ILE A 433 -9.04 9.85 -11.68
C ILE A 433 -7.92 10.79 -12.08
N HIS A 434 -6.71 10.53 -11.60
CA HIS A 434 -5.54 11.39 -11.76
C HIS A 434 -4.33 10.59 -12.26
N GLY A 435 -3.86 10.90 -13.47
CA GLY A 435 -2.68 10.27 -14.08
C GLY A 435 -2.69 8.74 -14.09
N SER A 436 -3.84 8.10 -14.39
CA SER A 436 -4.00 6.64 -14.33
C SER A 436 -4.58 6.06 -15.63
N GLN A 437 -4.26 4.80 -15.91
CA GLN A 437 -4.79 4.02 -17.04
C GLN A 437 -5.92 3.09 -16.57
N VAL A 438 -7.06 3.15 -17.24
CA VAL A 438 -8.25 2.34 -16.97
C VAL A 438 -8.77 1.77 -18.29
N ASP A 439 -8.58 0.47 -18.51
CA ASP A 439 -8.91 -0.22 -19.77
C ASP A 439 -9.93 -1.33 -19.54
N ALA A 440 -11.11 -1.22 -20.14
CA ALA A 440 -12.11 -2.29 -20.17
C ALA A 440 -12.18 -2.90 -21.57
N GLY A 441 -12.09 -4.23 -21.69
CA GLY A 441 -12.24 -4.92 -22.97
C GLY A 441 -13.64 -4.79 -23.58
N ASN A 442 -14.66 -4.62 -22.75
CA ASN A 442 -16.03 -4.30 -23.15
C ASN A 442 -16.40 -2.89 -22.68
N ASN A 443 -17.19 -2.75 -21.59
CA ASN A 443 -17.71 -1.45 -21.18
C ASN A 443 -16.98 -0.89 -19.97
N LEU A 444 -16.77 0.42 -19.96
CA LEU A 444 -16.29 1.18 -18.80
C LEU A 444 -17.40 2.14 -18.37
N SER A 445 -17.84 2.02 -17.11
CA SER A 445 -18.91 2.84 -16.54
C SER A 445 -18.44 3.57 -15.29
N LEU A 446 -18.60 4.88 -15.27
CA LEU A 446 -18.39 5.75 -14.12
C LEU A 446 -19.74 6.38 -13.75
N SER A 447 -20.24 6.10 -12.54
CA SER A 447 -21.50 6.67 -12.03
C SER A 447 -21.26 7.36 -10.69
N SER A 448 -21.33 8.69 -10.66
CA SER A 448 -21.07 9.50 -9.48
C SER A 448 -22.32 10.19 -8.92
N LYS A 449 -22.46 10.21 -7.59
CA LYS A 449 -23.54 10.95 -6.91
C LYS A 449 -23.24 12.44 -6.74
N ARG A 450 -22.00 12.87 -6.98
CA ARG A 450 -21.61 14.28 -6.98
C ARG A 450 -20.88 14.62 -8.27
N ASN A 451 -19.55 14.61 -8.31
CA ASN A 451 -18.80 15.00 -9.51
C ASN A 451 -17.99 13.84 -10.08
N VAL A 452 -17.62 13.95 -11.36
CA VAL A 452 -16.53 13.15 -11.95
C VAL A 452 -15.41 14.09 -12.37
N ILE A 453 -14.19 13.82 -11.87
CA ILE A 453 -12.99 14.59 -12.17
C ILE A 453 -11.96 13.67 -12.80
N ILE A 454 -11.53 13.97 -14.03
CA ILE A 454 -10.50 13.22 -14.73
C ILE A 454 -9.43 14.22 -15.16
N ASP A 455 -8.23 14.15 -14.58
CA ASP A 455 -7.13 15.03 -14.96
C ASP A 455 -5.78 14.31 -15.05
N GLY A 456 -4.80 14.99 -15.65
CA GLY A 456 -3.43 14.54 -15.63
C GLY A 456 -2.67 15.03 -14.40
N LEU A 457 -1.62 14.30 -14.05
CA LEU A 457 -0.64 14.71 -13.05
C LEU A 457 0.55 15.41 -13.71
N ILE A 458 1.29 16.20 -12.92
CA ILE A 458 2.48 16.92 -13.38
C ILE A 458 3.71 16.39 -12.65
N GLU A 459 4.69 15.95 -13.42
CA GLU A 459 6.05 15.63 -13.00
C GLU A 459 6.93 16.86 -13.13
N ASN A 460 7.91 16.97 -12.25
CA ASN A 460 8.80 18.12 -12.20
C ASN A 460 10.25 17.69 -12.01
N GLU A 461 11.15 18.25 -12.82
CA GLU A 461 12.60 18.09 -12.67
C GLU A 461 13.21 19.48 -12.50
N LYS A 462 14.09 19.65 -11.51
CA LYS A 462 14.73 20.92 -11.17
C LYS A 462 16.23 20.73 -11.02
N ILE A 463 16.99 21.61 -11.65
CA ILE A 463 18.44 21.71 -11.54
C ILE A 463 18.76 23.12 -11.07
N ASP A 464 19.44 23.24 -9.92
CA ASP A 464 19.93 24.51 -9.38
C ASP A 464 21.44 24.47 -9.20
N ASP A 465 22.17 25.34 -9.92
CA ASP A 465 23.60 25.54 -9.77
C ASP A 465 23.88 26.89 -9.09
N GLN A 466 24.50 26.85 -7.91
CA GLN A 466 24.93 28.01 -7.15
C GLN A 466 26.46 28.08 -7.10
N LYS A 467 27.01 29.26 -7.40
CA LYS A 467 28.44 29.55 -7.21
C LYS A 467 28.59 30.86 -6.46
N TYR A 468 29.25 30.80 -5.31
CA TYR A 468 29.61 31.95 -4.52
C TYR A 468 31.12 32.12 -4.46
N ASN A 469 31.56 33.36 -4.61
CA ASN A 469 32.95 33.76 -4.50
C ASN A 469 33.07 34.90 -3.48
N ARG A 470 34.19 34.93 -2.76
CA ARG A 470 34.61 36.06 -1.92
C ARG A 470 36.08 36.35 -2.19
N LEU A 471 36.37 37.60 -2.57
CA LEU A 471 37.71 38.11 -2.85
C LEU A 471 38.48 37.25 -3.87
N GLU A 472 37.80 36.74 -4.90
CA GLU A 472 38.36 35.87 -5.92
C GLU A 472 39.15 36.65 -6.99
N SER A 473 40.25 36.06 -7.48
CA SER A 473 41.10 36.61 -8.55
C SER A 473 41.74 37.99 -8.23
N ALA A 474 42.47 38.56 -9.19
CA ALA A 474 43.08 39.88 -9.09
C ALA A 474 42.04 41.01 -8.99
N SER A 475 40.80 40.77 -9.42
CA SER A 475 39.68 41.73 -9.34
C SER A 475 39.03 41.81 -7.95
N LEU A 476 39.39 40.92 -7.01
CA LEU A 476 38.77 40.79 -5.68
C LEU A 476 37.23 40.66 -5.78
N ASP A 477 36.79 39.76 -6.66
CA ASP A 477 35.37 39.49 -6.96
C ASP A 477 34.67 38.86 -5.75
N THR A 478 33.54 39.46 -5.34
CA THR A 478 32.64 38.90 -4.34
C THR A 478 31.21 38.92 -4.86
N GLY A 479 30.56 37.76 -4.88
CA GLY A 479 29.22 37.66 -5.45
C GLY A 479 28.68 36.25 -5.50
N LEU A 480 27.40 36.17 -5.90
CA LEU A 480 26.65 34.94 -6.06
C LEU A 480 26.14 34.84 -7.49
N LYS A 481 26.35 33.68 -8.09
CA LYS A 481 25.78 33.27 -9.37
C LYS A 481 24.86 32.08 -9.16
N GLU A 482 23.64 32.15 -9.67
CA GLU A 482 22.64 31.10 -9.56
C GLU A 482 22.03 30.83 -10.93
N LYS A 483 21.98 29.56 -11.32
CA LYS A 483 21.26 29.11 -12.50
C LYS A 483 20.24 28.07 -12.09
N GLY A 484 18.98 28.32 -12.39
CA GLY A 484 17.88 27.40 -12.17
C GLY A 484 17.30 26.94 -13.50
N HIS A 485 16.98 25.66 -13.59
CA HIS A 485 16.15 25.10 -14.66
C HIS A 485 15.09 24.21 -14.04
N SER A 486 13.84 24.36 -14.46
CA SER A 486 12.73 23.51 -14.05
C SER A 486 11.96 23.11 -15.29
N THR A 487 11.76 21.80 -15.48
CA THR A 487 10.96 21.24 -16.57
C THR A 487 9.73 20.56 -15.98
N GLN A 488 8.62 20.67 -16.71
CA GLN A 488 7.38 20.00 -16.34
C GLN A 488 6.91 19.05 -17.44
N LYS A 489 6.49 17.86 -17.04
CA LYS A 489 5.89 16.86 -17.93
C LYS A 489 4.54 16.44 -17.36
N GLN A 490 3.60 16.13 -18.23
CA GLN A 490 2.29 15.64 -17.81
C GLN A 490 2.19 14.12 -17.96
N VAL A 491 1.58 13.48 -16.98
CA VAL A 491 1.09 12.10 -17.00
C VAL A 491 -0.42 12.17 -17.15
N ARG A 492 -0.96 11.68 -18.28
CA ARG A 492 -2.41 11.78 -18.57
C ARG A 492 -3.19 10.70 -17.81
N SER A 493 -4.46 10.97 -17.53
CA SER A 493 -5.42 9.89 -17.31
C SER A 493 -5.91 9.38 -18.66
N GLU A 494 -6.00 8.06 -18.80
CA GLU A 494 -6.48 7.39 -20.01
C GLU A 494 -7.58 6.40 -19.65
N LEU A 495 -8.78 6.62 -20.17
CA LEU A 495 -9.93 5.75 -20.03
C LEU A 495 -10.24 5.15 -21.39
N ASN A 496 -10.18 3.83 -21.53
CA ASN A 496 -10.47 3.13 -22.77
C ASN A 496 -11.52 2.03 -22.54
N ALA A 497 -12.54 1.99 -23.38
CA ALA A 497 -13.52 0.91 -23.45
C ALA A 497 -13.50 0.29 -24.85
N GLY A 498 -13.46 -1.04 -24.94
CA GLY A 498 -13.56 -1.74 -26.23
C GLY A 498 -14.95 -1.63 -26.87
N ASN A 499 -15.99 -1.38 -26.07
CA ASN A 499 -17.34 -1.06 -26.52
C ASN A 499 -17.76 0.33 -26.02
N ASP A 500 -18.70 0.43 -25.07
CA ASP A 500 -19.25 1.72 -24.64
C ASP A 500 -18.51 2.28 -23.40
N LEU A 501 -18.28 3.59 -23.40
CA LEU A 501 -17.79 4.35 -22.25
C LEU A 501 -18.88 5.29 -21.74
N GLY A 502 -19.40 5.02 -20.55
CA GLY A 502 -20.37 5.87 -19.86
C GLY A 502 -19.73 6.63 -18.70
N ILE A 503 -19.90 7.94 -18.66
CA ILE A 503 -19.49 8.81 -17.55
C ILE A 503 -20.68 9.65 -17.12
N GLU A 504 -21.26 9.34 -15.97
CA GLU A 504 -22.46 9.97 -15.45
C GLU A 504 -22.20 10.60 -14.07
N ALA A 505 -22.69 11.82 -13.86
CA ALA A 505 -22.57 12.53 -12.59
C ALA A 505 -23.84 13.35 -12.28
N ASN A 506 -24.32 13.25 -11.05
CA ASN A 506 -25.42 14.10 -10.55
C ASN A 506 -24.99 15.58 -10.30
N GLY A 507 -23.73 15.90 -10.55
CA GLY A 507 -23.13 17.21 -10.40
C GLY A 507 -22.34 17.58 -11.65
N ASP A 508 -21.10 18.03 -11.48
CA ASP A 508 -20.26 18.45 -12.61
C ASP A 508 -19.37 17.30 -13.11
N ILE A 509 -19.10 17.29 -14.42
CA ILE A 509 -18.04 16.47 -15.02
C ILE A 509 -16.93 17.39 -15.54
N LYS A 510 -15.68 17.11 -15.15
CA LYS A 510 -14.51 17.83 -15.61
C LYS A 510 -13.43 16.87 -16.12
N ILE A 511 -13.05 17.03 -17.39
CA ILE A 511 -11.94 16.31 -18.01
C ILE A 511 -10.86 17.30 -18.45
N SER A 512 -9.66 17.19 -17.87
CA SER A 512 -8.56 18.12 -18.06
C SER A 512 -7.29 17.44 -18.56
N GLY A 513 -6.84 17.77 -19.77
CA GLY A 513 -5.62 17.22 -20.38
C GLY A 513 -5.55 15.70 -20.45
N SER A 514 -6.69 15.02 -20.52
CA SER A 514 -6.81 13.56 -20.38
C SER A 514 -7.51 12.92 -21.58
N LYS A 515 -7.44 11.59 -21.70
CA LYS A 515 -8.02 10.83 -22.81
C LYS A 515 -9.21 9.99 -22.34
N ALA A 516 -10.28 10.01 -23.13
CA ALA A 516 -11.41 9.10 -23.01
C ALA A 516 -11.75 8.53 -24.39
N HIS A 517 -11.80 7.21 -24.52
CA HIS A 517 -12.03 6.51 -25.78
C HIS A 517 -13.02 5.36 -25.63
N ALA A 518 -13.89 5.20 -26.62
CA ALA A 518 -14.83 4.09 -26.74
C ALA A 518 -14.75 3.47 -28.15
N GLY A 519 -14.68 2.14 -28.24
CA GLY A 519 -14.81 1.40 -29.50
C GLY A 519 -16.24 1.40 -30.07
N ASN A 520 -17.22 1.90 -29.31
CA ASN A 520 -18.57 2.18 -29.79
C ASN A 520 -19.01 3.58 -29.35
N ASN A 521 -19.91 3.74 -28.39
CA ASN A 521 -20.40 5.06 -27.99
C ASN A 521 -19.71 5.57 -26.73
N LEU A 522 -19.51 6.88 -26.67
CA LEU A 522 -19.00 7.59 -25.51
C LEU A 522 -20.05 8.59 -25.03
N ASP A 523 -20.64 8.31 -23.87
CA ASP A 523 -21.64 9.15 -23.22
C ASP A 523 -21.02 9.86 -22.00
N ILE A 524 -21.03 11.19 -22.01
CA ILE A 524 -20.68 12.02 -20.85
C ILE A 524 -21.91 12.83 -20.43
N LYS A 525 -22.48 12.52 -19.27
CA LYS A 525 -23.74 13.12 -18.80
C LYS A 525 -23.61 13.71 -17.42
N ALA A 526 -23.61 15.04 -17.34
CA ALA A 526 -23.62 15.80 -16.10
C ALA A 526 -25.01 16.42 -15.89
N ASP A 527 -25.59 16.24 -14.70
CA ASP A 527 -26.82 16.95 -14.30
C ASP A 527 -26.58 18.46 -14.15
N LYS A 528 -25.31 18.89 -14.03
CA LYS A 528 -24.89 20.30 -14.02
C LYS A 528 -24.02 20.62 -15.23
N LYS A 529 -22.71 20.83 -15.06
CA LYS A 529 -21.83 21.29 -16.13
C LYS A 529 -20.89 20.19 -16.61
N THR A 530 -20.67 20.15 -17.92
CA THR A 530 -19.63 19.33 -18.55
C THR A 530 -18.49 20.22 -19.04
N GLN A 531 -17.28 20.00 -18.53
CA GLN A 531 -16.08 20.78 -18.83
C GLN A 531 -14.98 19.91 -19.44
N ILE A 532 -14.66 20.12 -20.71
CA ILE A 532 -13.57 19.44 -21.42
C ILE A 532 -12.48 20.46 -21.74
N ILE A 533 -11.42 20.49 -20.94
CA ILE A 533 -10.43 21.58 -20.98
C ILE A 533 -9.00 21.07 -21.15
N SER A 534 -8.13 21.88 -21.73
CA SER A 534 -6.70 21.58 -21.78
C SER A 534 -6.03 21.78 -20.42
N GLN A 535 -5.05 20.95 -20.08
CA GLN A 535 -4.18 21.15 -18.92
C GLN A 535 -2.93 21.95 -19.30
N SER A 536 -2.57 22.94 -18.49
CA SER A 536 -1.34 23.73 -18.71
C SER A 536 -0.19 23.26 -17.82
N PHE A 537 1.02 23.22 -18.38
CA PHE A 537 2.29 23.03 -17.66
C PHE A 537 3.41 23.74 -18.41
N GLY A 538 4.60 23.87 -17.82
CA GLY A 538 5.66 24.62 -18.49
C GLY A 538 7.02 24.59 -17.84
N ASP A 539 8.00 25.02 -18.64
CA ASP A 539 9.41 25.03 -18.27
C ASP A 539 9.82 26.44 -17.83
N LYS A 540 10.74 26.52 -16.88
CA LYS A 540 11.28 27.78 -16.34
C LYS A 540 12.80 27.73 -16.30
N SER A 541 13.44 28.83 -16.65
CA SER A 541 14.89 29.00 -16.50
C SER A 541 15.23 30.36 -15.92
N THR A 542 16.15 30.37 -14.97
CA THR A 542 16.70 31.58 -14.33
C THR A 542 18.22 31.58 -14.44
N ASP A 543 18.81 32.75 -14.70
CA ASP A 543 20.27 32.96 -14.66
C ASP A 543 20.53 34.31 -13.98
N SER A 544 20.95 34.25 -12.72
CA SER A 544 21.28 35.39 -11.87
C SER A 544 22.80 35.43 -11.64
N ASP A 545 23.44 36.60 -11.78
CA ASP A 545 24.87 36.78 -11.52
C ASP A 545 25.10 38.19 -10.93
N ASN A 546 25.17 38.26 -9.61
CA ASN A 546 25.35 39.52 -8.87
C ASN A 546 26.72 39.57 -8.19
N ARG A 547 27.56 40.52 -8.59
CA ARG A 547 28.96 40.61 -8.16
C ARG A 547 29.41 42.03 -7.89
N THR A 548 30.39 42.13 -7.00
CA THR A 548 31.13 43.35 -6.67
C THR A 548 32.62 43.10 -6.88
N TYR A 549 33.34 44.12 -7.34
CA TYR A 549 34.77 44.07 -7.64
C TYR A 549 35.48 45.16 -6.84
N TRP A 550 36.64 44.85 -6.27
CA TRP A 550 37.43 45.81 -5.47
C TRP A 550 38.86 46.04 -5.98
N GLY A 551 39.36 45.20 -6.90
CA GLY A 551 40.65 45.42 -7.55
C GLY A 551 40.58 46.58 -8.54
N GLY A 552 41.18 47.73 -8.20
CA GLY A 552 41.44 48.83 -9.14
C GLY A 552 40.29 49.83 -9.34
N ILE A 553 39.70 50.37 -8.26
CA ILE A 553 38.70 51.47 -8.25
C ILE A 553 37.22 51.02 -8.34
N ALA A 554 36.84 49.95 -7.65
CA ALA A 554 35.46 49.52 -7.27
C ALA A 554 34.37 49.48 -8.38
N GLY A 555 33.76 48.32 -8.62
CA GLY A 555 32.69 48.15 -9.61
C GLY A 555 31.72 47.03 -9.28
N GLY A 556 30.79 46.72 -10.18
CA GLY A 556 29.81 45.65 -9.97
C GLY A 556 29.15 45.15 -11.25
N LYS A 557 28.56 43.96 -11.17
CA LYS A 557 27.80 43.32 -12.22
C LYS A 557 26.48 42.83 -11.65
N ASN A 558 25.40 43.05 -12.39
CA ASN A 558 24.11 42.44 -12.09
C ASN A 558 23.56 41.80 -13.36
N LYS A 559 23.02 40.59 -13.22
CA LYS A 559 22.34 39.87 -14.28
C LYS A 559 21.17 39.14 -13.65
N ASN A 560 19.99 39.26 -14.24
CA ASN A 560 18.78 38.59 -13.81
C ASN A 560 17.92 38.25 -15.05
N ASN A 561 18.18 37.08 -15.62
CA ASN A 561 17.47 36.61 -16.79
C ASN A 561 16.44 35.55 -16.39
N TYR A 562 15.27 35.61 -17.03
CA TYR A 562 14.13 34.74 -16.78
C TYR A 562 13.50 34.30 -18.10
N ILE A 563 13.32 32.99 -18.28
CA ILE A 563 12.60 32.40 -19.40
C ILE A 563 11.50 31.49 -18.86
N GLU A 564 10.32 31.56 -19.45
CA GLU A 564 9.17 30.74 -19.11
C GLU A 564 8.42 30.31 -20.38
N ASP A 565 8.25 29.00 -20.55
CA ASP A 565 7.54 28.38 -21.64
C ASP A 565 6.31 27.65 -21.12
N LYS A 566 5.11 28.19 -21.36
CA LYS A 566 3.84 27.57 -20.99
C LYS A 566 3.24 26.80 -22.16
N LYS A 567 3.07 25.50 -21.99
CA LYS A 567 2.46 24.55 -22.92
C LYS A 567 1.03 24.20 -22.44
N ASN A 568 0.19 23.75 -23.37
CA ASN A 568 -1.14 23.20 -23.05
C ASN A 568 -1.27 21.83 -23.70
N GLN A 569 -1.85 20.90 -22.96
CA GLN A 569 -2.20 19.57 -23.40
C GLN A 569 -3.71 19.46 -23.52
N SER A 570 -4.20 19.10 -24.71
CA SER A 570 -5.61 18.86 -24.97
C SER A 570 -6.15 17.71 -24.13
N SER A 571 -7.43 17.79 -23.76
CA SER A 571 -8.22 16.59 -23.53
C SER A 571 -8.64 16.01 -24.88
N ASP A 572 -8.63 14.69 -25.00
CA ASP A 572 -8.95 13.95 -26.23
C ASP A 572 -10.15 13.02 -25.93
N ILE A 573 -11.34 13.36 -26.44
CA ILE A 573 -12.58 12.59 -26.27
C ILE A 573 -12.92 11.94 -27.62
N THR A 574 -12.92 10.61 -27.68
CA THR A 574 -13.01 9.90 -28.96
C THR A 574 -13.97 8.71 -28.93
N ALA A 575 -14.68 8.46 -30.04
CA ALA A 575 -15.52 7.28 -30.18
C ALA A 575 -15.61 6.79 -31.64
N ASP A 576 -15.55 5.47 -31.86
CA ASP A 576 -15.77 4.88 -33.20
C ASP A 576 -17.27 4.86 -33.58
N GLY A 577 -18.13 5.11 -32.60
CA GLY A 577 -19.56 5.35 -32.75
C GLY A 577 -19.89 6.83 -32.59
N HIS A 578 -20.76 7.15 -31.64
CA HIS A 578 -21.17 8.51 -31.32
C HIS A 578 -20.50 9.02 -30.04
N VAL A 579 -20.29 10.33 -29.97
CA VAL A 579 -20.03 11.03 -28.71
C VAL A 579 -21.28 11.82 -28.34
N LEU A 580 -21.77 11.65 -27.11
CA LEU A 580 -22.83 12.48 -26.53
C LEU A 580 -22.28 13.21 -25.31
N LEU A 581 -22.28 14.55 -25.35
CA LEU A 581 -22.00 15.39 -24.20
C LEU A 581 -23.28 16.06 -23.72
N VAL A 582 -23.66 15.81 -22.47
CA VAL A 582 -24.78 16.46 -21.79
C VAL A 582 -24.26 17.25 -20.60
N GLY A 583 -24.69 18.50 -20.51
CA GLY A 583 -24.51 19.35 -19.33
C GLY A 583 -25.71 20.27 -19.20
N SER A 584 -26.64 19.94 -18.32
CA SER A 584 -27.90 20.67 -18.16
C SER A 584 -27.68 22.18 -17.92
N ASP A 585 -26.64 22.54 -17.16
CA ASP A 585 -26.27 23.93 -16.84
C ASP A 585 -25.16 24.50 -17.75
N GLY A 586 -24.77 23.78 -18.81
CA GLY A 586 -23.86 24.24 -19.85
C GLY A 586 -22.70 23.28 -20.14
N ILE A 587 -22.13 23.44 -21.34
CA ILE A 587 -20.98 22.68 -21.82
C ILE A 587 -19.84 23.65 -22.15
N ASN A 588 -18.65 23.42 -21.60
CA ASN A 588 -17.45 24.22 -21.90
C ASN A 588 -16.33 23.36 -22.46
N ILE A 589 -15.89 23.66 -23.68
CA ILE A 589 -14.81 22.97 -24.39
C ILE A 589 -13.70 23.99 -24.64
N THR A 590 -12.53 23.79 -24.01
CA THR A 590 -11.40 24.71 -24.15
C THR A 590 -10.13 23.97 -24.60
N GLY A 591 -9.62 24.30 -25.80
CA GLY A 591 -8.35 23.78 -26.33
C GLY A 591 -8.25 22.25 -26.39
N SER A 592 -9.36 21.57 -26.61
CA SER A 592 -9.51 20.11 -26.55
C SER A 592 -10.08 19.53 -27.84
N ASN A 593 -10.01 18.21 -27.99
CA ASN A 593 -10.45 17.49 -29.17
C ASN A 593 -11.65 16.60 -28.83
N ILE A 594 -12.68 16.64 -29.67
CA ILE A 594 -13.82 15.72 -29.61
C ILE A 594 -14.01 15.14 -31.00
N GLU A 595 -13.79 13.84 -31.14
CA GLU A 595 -13.83 13.14 -32.42
C GLU A 595 -14.75 11.91 -32.33
N ALA A 596 -15.73 11.84 -33.21
CA ALA A 596 -16.62 10.69 -33.36
C ALA A 596 -16.76 10.33 -34.84
N ASP A 597 -16.75 9.03 -35.15
CA ASP A 597 -16.89 8.54 -36.52
C ASP A 597 -18.33 8.66 -37.03
N LYS A 598 -19.33 8.42 -36.16
CA LYS A 598 -20.76 8.52 -36.51
C LYS A 598 -21.39 9.85 -36.07
N GLY A 599 -20.65 10.74 -35.42
CA GLY A 599 -21.08 12.11 -35.08
C GLY A 599 -21.06 12.43 -33.59
N ALA A 600 -20.85 13.71 -33.28
CA ALA A 600 -20.81 14.26 -31.93
C ALA A 600 -22.04 15.13 -31.65
N TYR A 601 -22.72 14.87 -30.54
CA TYR A 601 -23.95 15.52 -30.09
C TYR A 601 -23.73 16.27 -28.77
N PHE A 602 -24.31 17.45 -28.66
CA PHE A 602 -24.16 18.33 -27.50
C PHE A 602 -25.52 18.77 -27.00
N GLN A 603 -25.88 18.43 -25.77
CA GLN A 603 -27.16 18.81 -25.17
C GLN A 603 -26.95 19.66 -23.92
N SER A 604 -27.59 20.83 -23.89
CA SER A 604 -27.73 21.66 -22.69
C SER A 604 -29.16 22.17 -22.59
N ASP A 605 -29.76 22.04 -21.41
CA ASP A 605 -31.16 22.40 -21.18
C ASP A 605 -31.30 23.88 -20.77
N ASN A 606 -30.39 24.35 -19.91
CA ASN A 606 -30.44 25.66 -19.26
C ASN A 606 -29.15 26.48 -19.44
N GLY A 607 -28.14 25.96 -20.14
CA GLY A 607 -26.82 26.59 -20.27
C GLY A 607 -26.32 26.73 -21.70
N ASP A 608 -25.22 27.47 -21.84
CA ASP A 608 -24.57 27.70 -23.14
C ASP A 608 -23.60 26.56 -23.51
N LEU A 609 -23.43 26.33 -24.81
CA LEU A 609 -22.28 25.64 -25.37
C LEU A 609 -21.15 26.65 -25.66
N VAL A 610 -20.09 26.61 -24.87
CA VAL A 610 -18.92 27.50 -24.98
C VAL A 610 -17.72 26.74 -25.55
N ILE A 611 -17.18 27.22 -26.67
CA ILE A 611 -15.99 26.63 -27.32
C ILE A 611 -14.88 27.67 -27.41
N ASN A 612 -13.76 27.43 -26.73
CA ASN A 612 -12.64 28.37 -26.62
C ASN A 612 -11.30 27.75 -27.01
N ASN A 613 -10.36 28.57 -27.47
CA ASN A 613 -8.97 28.15 -27.69
C ASN A 613 -8.16 28.24 -26.39
N ALA A 614 -7.24 27.31 -26.17
CA ALA A 614 -6.23 27.45 -25.13
C ALA A 614 -5.02 28.25 -25.64
N VAL A 615 -4.28 28.93 -24.77
CA VAL A 615 -3.16 29.79 -25.16
C VAL A 615 -1.87 29.35 -24.49
N SER A 616 -0.90 28.92 -25.29
CA SER A 616 0.49 28.67 -24.89
C SER A 616 1.31 29.96 -25.07
N TYR A 617 2.38 30.13 -24.30
CA TYR A 617 3.26 31.30 -24.46
C TYR A 617 4.73 31.02 -24.17
N HIS A 618 5.60 31.80 -24.81
CA HIS A 618 7.01 31.95 -24.48
C HIS A 618 7.23 33.36 -23.92
N LYS A 619 7.81 33.47 -22.72
CA LYS A 619 8.11 34.74 -22.05
C LYS A 619 9.60 34.79 -21.74
N LYS A 620 10.27 35.85 -22.17
CA LYS A 620 11.70 36.09 -21.94
C LYS A 620 11.90 37.47 -21.35
N VAL A 621 12.66 37.55 -20.27
CA VAL A 621 13.08 38.80 -19.61
C VAL A 621 14.58 38.75 -19.42
N ILE A 622 15.30 39.74 -19.94
CA ILE A 622 16.73 39.95 -19.71
C ILE A 622 16.89 41.27 -18.98
N ASP A 623 17.64 41.27 -17.88
CA ASP A 623 18.08 42.49 -17.18
C ASP A 623 19.55 42.31 -16.78
N GLU A 624 20.45 42.88 -17.56
CA GLU A 624 21.89 42.77 -17.38
C GLU A 624 22.52 44.17 -17.31
N ARG A 625 23.49 44.34 -16.41
CA ARG A 625 24.28 45.54 -16.25
C ARG A 625 25.70 45.18 -15.84
N ASN A 626 26.68 45.71 -16.56
CA ASN A 626 28.09 45.66 -16.19
C ASN A 626 28.57 47.07 -15.83
N GLY A 627 29.13 47.23 -14.64
CA GLY A 627 29.77 48.46 -14.17
C GLY A 627 31.30 48.40 -14.25
N THR A 628 31.94 49.55 -14.37
CA THR A 628 33.39 49.76 -14.34
C THR A 628 33.79 50.48 -13.03
N VAL A 629 34.84 51.30 -13.09
CA VAL A 629 35.36 52.12 -12.00
C VAL A 629 34.27 53.00 -11.40
N LEU A 630 34.23 53.11 -10.07
CA LEU A 630 33.19 53.78 -9.29
C LEU A 630 31.77 53.25 -9.56
N ASN A 631 31.68 51.99 -10.00
CA ASN A 631 30.45 51.33 -10.40
C ASN A 631 29.69 52.05 -11.54
N ILE A 632 30.40 52.87 -12.35
CA ILE A 632 29.81 53.55 -13.50
C ILE A 632 29.35 52.49 -14.52
N THR A 633 28.10 52.57 -15.01
CA THR A 633 27.58 51.60 -15.97
C THR A 633 28.35 51.68 -17.29
N LYS A 634 28.94 50.56 -17.70
CA LYS A 634 29.61 50.41 -18.99
C LYS A 634 28.63 49.96 -20.06
N ASP A 635 27.92 48.87 -19.78
CA ASP A 635 26.98 48.23 -20.70
C ASP A 635 25.75 47.79 -19.92
N SER A 636 24.57 47.89 -20.55
CA SER A 636 23.33 47.34 -20.01
C SER A 636 22.48 46.74 -21.13
N ASN A 637 21.84 45.61 -20.86
CA ASN A 637 20.91 44.96 -21.78
C ASN A 637 19.59 44.69 -21.05
N LYS A 638 18.49 45.22 -21.60
CA LYS A 638 17.13 45.01 -21.08
C LYS A 638 16.22 44.56 -22.22
N GLU A 639 15.65 43.37 -22.08
CA GLU A 639 14.75 42.79 -23.08
C GLU A 639 13.52 42.23 -22.39
N LYS A 640 12.33 42.47 -22.97
CA LYS A 640 11.07 41.83 -22.54
C LYS A 640 10.33 41.36 -23.77
N GLU A 641 10.10 40.06 -23.86
CA GLU A 641 9.41 39.42 -24.99
C GLU A 641 8.31 38.50 -24.46
N LYS A 642 7.15 38.50 -25.13
CA LYS A 642 6.06 37.54 -24.89
C LYS A 642 5.40 37.13 -26.21
N LYS A 643 5.65 35.91 -26.65
CA LYS A 643 5.02 35.28 -27.84
C LYS A 643 3.88 34.36 -27.39
N LYS A 644 2.73 34.41 -28.04
CA LYS A 644 1.56 33.56 -27.75
C LYS A 644 1.25 32.64 -28.94
N LYS A 645 0.84 31.40 -28.66
CA LYS A 645 0.35 30.42 -29.64
C LYS A 645 -1.02 29.93 -29.22
N GLN A 646 -1.99 29.92 -30.13
CA GLN A 646 -3.33 29.39 -29.87
C GLN A 646 -3.36 27.89 -30.16
N ASN A 647 -3.92 27.12 -29.22
CA ASN A 647 -4.26 25.71 -29.39
C ASN A 647 -5.77 25.65 -29.64
N LYS A 648 -6.12 25.28 -30.88
CA LYS A 648 -7.52 25.26 -31.34
C LYS A 648 -8.26 24.04 -30.83
N VAL A 649 -9.57 24.17 -30.70
CA VAL A 649 -10.50 23.04 -30.51
C VAL A 649 -10.72 22.33 -31.85
N ARG A 650 -10.78 21.00 -31.84
CA ARG A 650 -11.14 20.17 -33.00
C ARG A 650 -12.42 19.39 -32.70
N LEU A 651 -13.39 19.47 -33.61
CA LEU A 651 -14.68 18.76 -33.56
C LEU A 651 -14.91 18.05 -34.90
N SER A 652 -15.32 16.77 -34.89
CA SER A 652 -15.80 16.06 -36.09
C SER A 652 -17.33 15.93 -36.10
N LEU A 653 -17.93 16.03 -37.30
CA LEU A 653 -19.36 15.70 -37.56
C LEU A 653 -20.34 16.21 -36.49
N MET A 654 -20.25 17.52 -36.18
CA MET A 654 -21.00 18.17 -35.10
C MET A 654 -22.50 18.32 -35.43
N ARG A 655 -23.35 17.93 -34.48
CA ARG A 655 -24.78 18.27 -34.44
C ARG A 655 -25.11 18.86 -33.07
N ILE A 656 -25.82 19.98 -33.08
CA ILE A 656 -26.29 20.70 -31.89
C ILE A 656 -27.76 20.37 -31.70
#